data_AF-A0A970TVV4-F1
#
_entry.id   AF-A0A970TVV4-F1
#
_cell.length_a   1.000
_cell.length_b   1.000
_cell.length_c   1.000
_cell.angle_alpha   90.00
_cell.angle_beta   90.00
_cell.angle_gamma   90.00
#
_symmetry.space_group_name_H-M   'P 1'
#
loop_
_entity.id
_entity.type
_entity.pdbx_description
1 polymer ?
#
loop_
_entity_poly.entity_id
_entity_poly.type
_entity_poly.pdbx_seq_one_letter_code
_entity_poly.pdbx_strand_id
1 'polypeptide(L)'
;MPTWDNPLITIVTDKCRMCYACVRECPAKAIQVVDGQARVIQPRCIGCGNCLRVCSQNAKQVRDDTERTFALLDSDAGVVAMVAPSFPAEFTDIPPGKLVAMIRALGFDSVHEVALGADLVAREYRRLLEENPDKRYITTPCPAVVSYVRKYHPRLMPYLAPVVSPMVAMARILRHDLGPNIKTVFMGPCVAKKRASIDTTHLEVEAVLTFAELRDMFDKRGIRPESLPDEDDFDPPRAGVGMVFPISGGLLQAAELEEDLLSAEVVVAEGRNEFVETISEFDLAHADTHLLDILACQGCYAGPGMTTNETMLQRRTRISNYAKDRLTAYSDDETAEVLSAEERYEGLDLSRRYRADEQTLGDTVTSEEIEEILRRMGKFTPEDLLDCGACGYDTCLDHARAVYAGLADSEMCLPNTIEQLRTAYEELEVSHRSLEEAKEALERSGRLASMGQLAAGIAHEVNNPLATLLLHADLALEECEEGSQIKDDVETIVDQANRCKRIISGLLNFARQSRVLHQPTDMAELVERTIRTAPIVNGVHVDVENIMEDPVADVDPDQMVQVLTNLYTNAQQAMPEGGLLTIVLRDDPQYVTVEVTDDGAGIPEEDIGRVFDPFFSTKQVGMGTGLGLAVTHGIVKMHKGRIAVKSNADRKAGPTGTTFTVTLPRHEQGVVG
;
A
#
# COMPACT_ATOMS: atom_id res chain seq x y z
N MET A 1 31.17 -4.80 24.91
CA MET A 1 30.17 -5.29 23.92
C MET A 1 29.30 -4.13 23.47
N PRO A 2 28.87 -4.08 22.18
CA PRO A 2 27.91 -3.06 21.72
C PRO A 2 26.68 -3.10 22.62
N THR A 3 26.38 -1.98 23.27
CA THR A 3 25.18 -1.78 24.08
C THR A 3 24.16 -0.99 23.26
N TRP A 4 22.96 -0.79 23.80
CA TRP A 4 22.03 0.17 23.22
C TRP A 4 22.65 1.59 23.14
N ASP A 5 23.58 1.91 24.04
CA ASP A 5 24.29 3.20 24.09
C ASP A 5 25.47 3.29 23.11
N ASN A 6 25.87 2.17 22.51
CA ASN A 6 26.90 2.13 21.47
C ASN A 6 26.55 1.06 20.40
N PRO A 7 25.49 1.31 19.60
CA PRO A 7 24.97 0.34 18.63
C PRO A 7 25.94 0.16 17.46
N LEU A 8 26.12 -1.08 17.00
CA LEU A 8 26.97 -1.35 15.83
C LEU A 8 26.29 -0.95 14.52
N ILE A 9 24.99 -1.25 14.39
CA ILE A 9 24.18 -0.93 13.22
C ILE A 9 22.90 -0.23 13.70
N THR A 10 22.63 0.95 13.16
CA THR A 10 21.43 1.75 13.41
C THR A 10 20.62 1.93 12.12
N ILE A 11 19.40 2.46 12.25
CA ILE A 11 18.49 2.69 11.13
C ILE A 11 18.10 4.16 11.13
N VAL A 12 18.36 4.84 10.02
CA VAL A 12 17.88 6.20 9.76
C VAL A 12 16.41 6.10 9.36
N THR A 13 15.54 6.46 10.30
CA THR A 13 14.08 6.32 10.21
C THR A 13 13.50 6.96 8.95
N ASP A 14 13.96 8.16 8.62
CA ASP A 14 13.43 8.97 7.51
C ASP A 14 13.75 8.39 6.13
N LYS A 15 14.79 7.56 6.04
CA LYS A 15 15.14 6.83 4.81
C LYS A 15 14.42 5.49 4.71
N CYS A 16 13.94 4.93 5.81
CA CYS A 16 13.34 3.60 5.80
C CYS A 16 11.93 3.64 5.18
N ARG A 17 11.69 2.82 4.14
CA ARG A 17 10.39 2.69 3.46
C ARG A 17 9.66 1.38 3.75
N MET A 18 10.01 0.70 4.86
CA MET A 18 9.28 -0.46 5.38
C MET A 18 9.12 -1.64 4.38
N CYS A 19 10.05 -1.83 3.45
CA CYS A 19 10.00 -2.97 2.51
C CYS A 19 10.32 -4.34 3.15
N TYR A 20 10.75 -4.32 4.43
CA TYR A 20 11.16 -5.46 5.25
C TYR A 20 12.24 -6.37 4.68
N ALA A 21 12.91 -6.00 3.59
CA ALA A 21 14.00 -6.77 3.00
C ALA A 21 15.06 -7.13 4.06
N CYS A 22 15.48 -6.17 4.88
CA CYS A 22 16.44 -6.42 5.94
C CYS A 22 15.98 -7.42 7.01
N VAL A 23 14.66 -7.55 7.25
CA VAL A 23 14.09 -8.52 8.21
C VAL A 23 14.20 -9.93 7.64
N ARG A 24 13.73 -10.11 6.39
CA ARG A 24 13.83 -11.40 5.67
C ARG A 24 15.28 -11.85 5.52
N GLU A 25 16.15 -10.87 5.27
CA GLU A 25 17.54 -11.07 4.94
C GLU A 25 18.47 -11.18 6.17
N CYS A 26 17.93 -11.06 7.40
CA CYS A 26 18.74 -11.17 8.61
C CYS A 26 18.87 -12.65 9.05
N PRO A 27 20.07 -13.26 9.00
CA PRO A 27 20.25 -14.66 9.42
C PRO A 27 19.99 -14.87 10.92
N ALA A 28 20.10 -13.80 11.72
CA ALA A 28 19.96 -13.84 13.18
C ALA A 28 18.56 -13.42 13.66
N LYS A 29 17.64 -13.10 12.73
CA LYS A 29 16.34 -12.44 13.00
C LYS A 29 16.47 -11.37 14.10
N ALA A 30 17.46 -10.49 13.91
CA ALA A 30 17.86 -9.46 14.88
C ALA A 30 17.29 -8.07 14.57
N ILE A 31 16.34 -7.99 13.63
CA ILE A 31 15.65 -6.75 13.27
C ILE A 31 14.21 -6.88 13.75
N GLN A 32 13.86 -6.02 14.70
CA GLN A 32 12.53 -5.85 15.24
C GLN A 32 11.72 -4.92 14.34
N VAL A 33 10.41 -5.11 14.26
CA VAL A 33 9.48 -4.12 13.71
C VAL A 33 8.51 -3.72 14.81
N VAL A 34 8.45 -2.42 15.12
CA VAL A 34 7.51 -1.83 16.09
C VAL A 34 6.84 -0.64 15.41
N ASP A 35 5.51 -0.60 15.41
CA ASP A 35 4.72 0.47 14.77
C ASP A 35 5.13 0.71 13.30
N GLY A 36 5.35 -0.39 12.55
CA GLY A 36 5.84 -0.38 11.17
C GLY A 36 7.34 -0.03 11.01
N GLN A 37 8.02 0.42 12.06
CA GLN A 37 9.41 0.86 11.97
C GLN A 37 10.41 -0.24 12.36
N ALA A 38 11.37 -0.48 11.46
CA ALA A 38 12.44 -1.44 11.70
C ALA A 38 13.49 -0.88 12.68
N ARG A 39 13.88 -1.68 13.68
CA ARG A 39 14.96 -1.40 14.66
C ARG A 39 15.89 -2.60 14.79
N VAL A 40 17.20 -2.38 14.92
CA VAL A 40 18.17 -3.47 15.16
C VAL A 40 18.27 -3.76 16.66
N ILE A 41 18.06 -5.02 17.05
CA ILE A 41 18.27 -5.52 18.41
C ILE A 41 19.76 -5.85 18.58
N GLN A 42 20.51 -4.95 19.23
CA GLN A 42 21.97 -5.08 19.35
C GLN A 42 22.43 -6.38 20.03
N PRO A 43 21.79 -6.85 21.13
CA PRO A 43 22.15 -8.13 21.74
C PRO A 43 22.02 -9.33 20.81
N ARG A 44 21.02 -9.34 19.90
CA ARG A 44 20.80 -10.41 18.92
C ARG A 44 21.76 -10.28 17.71
N CYS A 45 21.98 -9.07 17.21
CA CYS A 45 22.75 -8.82 15.98
C CYS A 45 24.16 -9.46 15.98
N ILE A 46 24.47 -10.28 14.97
CA ILE A 46 25.81 -10.90 14.78
C ILE A 46 26.80 -9.99 14.05
N GLY A 47 26.38 -8.81 13.61
CA GLY A 47 27.26 -7.82 12.97
C GLY A 47 27.70 -8.16 11.53
N CYS A 48 27.08 -9.15 10.88
CA CYS A 48 27.43 -9.55 9.51
C CYS A 48 27.19 -8.46 8.45
N GLY A 49 26.38 -7.44 8.77
CA GLY A 49 26.10 -6.31 7.89
C GLY A 49 25.26 -6.64 6.65
N ASN A 50 24.69 -7.85 6.53
CA ASN A 50 23.85 -8.19 5.37
C ASN A 50 22.67 -7.22 5.18
N CYS A 51 22.11 -6.72 6.29
CA CYS A 51 21.05 -5.72 6.26
C CYS A 51 21.44 -4.39 5.58
N LEU A 52 22.73 -4.06 5.48
CA LEU A 52 23.22 -2.93 4.71
C LEU A 52 23.12 -3.22 3.21
N ARG A 53 23.61 -4.39 2.80
CA ARG A 53 23.67 -4.79 1.38
C ARG A 53 22.29 -4.86 0.72
N VAL A 54 21.30 -5.33 1.46
CA VAL A 54 19.93 -5.52 0.94
C VAL A 54 19.05 -4.28 1.07
N CYS A 55 19.55 -3.21 1.70
CA CYS A 55 18.77 -1.99 1.92
C CYS A 55 18.86 -1.06 0.71
N SER A 56 17.87 -1.11 -0.18
CA SER A 56 17.79 -0.24 -1.36
C SER A 56 17.69 1.27 -1.04
N GLN A 57 17.37 1.63 0.20
CA GLN A 57 17.19 3.01 0.63
C GLN A 57 18.43 3.60 1.32
N ASN A 58 19.50 2.81 1.50
CA ASN A 58 20.68 3.21 2.29
C ASN A 58 20.29 3.77 3.68
N ALA A 59 19.28 3.13 4.29
CA ALA A 59 18.73 3.54 5.58
C ALA A 59 19.50 2.93 6.76
N LYS A 60 20.48 2.05 6.53
CA LYS A 60 21.30 1.45 7.58
C LYS A 60 22.58 2.25 7.75
N GLN A 61 22.96 2.49 9.00
CA GLN A 61 24.20 3.18 9.34
C GLN A 61 25.04 2.29 10.25
N VAL A 62 26.33 2.23 10.00
CA VAL A 62 27.31 1.53 10.85
C VAL A 62 27.89 2.53 11.83
N ARG A 63 28.28 2.06 13.01
CA ARG A 63 29.11 2.83 13.94
C ARG A 63 30.37 3.35 13.23
N ASP A 64 30.50 4.67 13.21
CA ASP A 64 31.64 5.38 12.65
C ASP A 64 32.81 5.40 13.65
N ASP A 65 33.95 4.83 13.28
CA ASP A 65 35.18 4.84 14.09
C ASP A 65 36.22 5.85 13.54
N THR A 66 35.87 6.70 12.56
CA THR A 66 36.78 7.71 11.96
C THR A 66 37.22 8.77 12.96
N GLU A 67 36.29 9.38 13.69
CA GLU A 67 36.60 10.39 14.72
C GLU A 67 37.47 9.81 15.84
N ARG A 68 37.20 8.57 16.25
CA ARG A 68 38.04 7.85 17.21
C ARG A 68 39.45 7.63 16.67
N THR A 69 39.58 7.35 15.38
CA THR A 69 40.87 7.17 14.73
C THR A 69 41.64 8.48 14.64
N PHE A 70 41.00 9.59 14.26
CA PHE A 70 41.65 10.91 14.29
C PHE A 70 42.12 11.28 15.70
N ALA A 71 41.30 11.01 16.73
CA ALA A 71 41.72 11.25 18.11
C ALA A 71 42.92 10.40 18.56
N LEU A 72 43.10 9.19 18.00
CA LEU A 72 44.31 8.38 18.22
C LEU A 72 45.52 8.98 17.49
N LEU A 73 45.35 9.39 16.24
CA LEU A 73 46.41 9.99 15.42
C LEU A 73 46.89 11.34 15.98
N ASP A 74 46.00 12.11 16.61
CA ASP A 74 46.33 13.37 17.27
C ASP A 74 46.92 13.17 18.68
N SER A 75 47.07 11.93 19.15
CA SER A 75 47.67 11.60 20.46
C SER A 75 49.19 11.36 20.35
N ASP A 76 49.90 11.44 21.48
CA ASP A 76 51.35 11.15 21.54
C ASP A 76 51.70 9.64 21.47
N ALA A 77 50.72 8.77 21.24
CA ALA A 77 50.95 7.33 21.17
C ALA A 77 51.36 6.91 19.75
N GLY A 78 52.25 5.92 19.63
CA GLY A 78 52.55 5.33 18.31
C GLY A 78 51.33 4.59 17.75
N VAL A 79 50.80 5.04 16.62
CA VAL A 79 49.61 4.50 15.97
C VAL A 79 49.98 3.76 14.69
N VAL A 80 49.61 2.49 14.63
CA VAL A 80 49.95 1.57 13.54
C VAL A 80 48.70 1.16 12.78
N ALA A 81 48.75 1.23 11.46
CA ALA A 81 47.68 0.78 10.58
C ALA A 81 47.85 -0.70 10.22
N MET A 82 46.75 -1.46 10.27
CA MET A 82 46.69 -2.87 9.87
C MET A 82 45.67 -3.03 8.73
N VAL A 83 46.15 -3.26 7.51
CA VAL A 83 45.30 -3.35 6.31
C VAL A 83 44.93 -4.79 6.02
N ALA A 84 43.64 -5.07 5.88
CA ALA A 84 43.14 -6.41 5.57
C ALA A 84 43.55 -6.84 4.15
N PRO A 85 43.90 -8.13 3.92
CA PRO A 85 44.35 -8.65 2.62
C PRO A 85 43.31 -8.54 1.49
N SER A 86 42.07 -8.18 1.80
CA SER A 86 41.01 -7.92 0.82
C SER A 86 41.07 -6.54 0.16
N PHE A 87 42.01 -5.67 0.56
CA PHE A 87 42.13 -4.31 0.01
C PHE A 87 42.28 -4.25 -1.52
N PRO A 88 42.93 -5.22 -2.23
CA PRO A 88 43.04 -5.15 -3.69
C PRO A 88 41.68 -5.26 -4.39
N ALA A 89 40.67 -5.81 -3.72
CA ALA A 89 39.31 -5.88 -4.24
C ALA A 89 38.51 -4.58 -4.02
N GLU A 90 38.95 -3.69 -3.14
CA GLU A 90 38.28 -2.41 -2.86
C GLU A 90 38.93 -1.23 -3.59
N PHE A 91 40.25 -1.12 -3.49
CA PHE A 91 41.03 -0.01 -4.03
C PHE A 91 41.48 -0.34 -5.45
N THR A 92 40.51 -0.52 -6.34
CA THR A 92 40.77 -0.91 -7.73
C THR A 92 41.26 0.25 -8.60
N ASP A 93 41.04 1.47 -8.09
CA ASP A 93 41.42 2.78 -8.61
C ASP A 93 42.77 3.29 -8.09
N ILE A 94 43.34 2.65 -7.06
CA ILE A 94 44.55 3.12 -6.35
C ILE A 94 45.59 1.98 -6.31
N PRO A 95 46.80 2.16 -6.86
CA PRO A 95 47.87 1.18 -6.72
C PRO A 95 48.21 0.88 -5.24
N PRO A 96 48.63 -0.35 -4.88
CA PRO A 96 48.93 -0.70 -3.49
C PRO A 96 49.93 0.24 -2.80
N GLY A 97 51.04 0.59 -3.46
CA GLY A 97 52.03 1.52 -2.88
C GLY A 97 51.47 2.92 -2.62
N LYS A 98 50.64 3.43 -3.54
CA LYS A 98 49.89 4.70 -3.35
C LYS A 98 48.95 4.63 -2.15
N LEU A 99 48.24 3.51 -1.97
CA LEU A 99 47.36 3.32 -0.83
C LEU A 99 48.15 3.41 0.49
N VAL A 100 49.32 2.76 0.55
CA VAL A 100 50.19 2.84 1.75
C VAL A 100 50.64 4.28 2.00
N ALA A 101 51.12 4.98 0.97
CA ALA A 101 51.49 6.39 1.07
C ALA A 101 50.34 7.27 1.57
N MET A 102 49.11 7.01 1.09
CA MET A 102 47.92 7.73 1.52
C MET A 102 47.59 7.47 2.99
N ILE A 103 47.71 6.22 3.45
CA ILE A 103 47.52 5.88 4.87
C ILE A 103 48.59 6.59 5.71
N ARG A 104 49.86 6.54 5.30
CA ARG A 104 50.94 7.22 6.02
C ARG A 104 50.71 8.73 6.09
N ALA A 105 50.21 9.34 5.00
CA ALA A 105 49.85 10.76 4.95
C ALA A 105 48.68 11.15 5.88
N LEU A 106 47.86 10.20 6.36
CA LEU A 106 46.88 10.47 7.42
C LEU A 106 47.54 10.69 8.80
N GLY A 107 48.78 10.24 8.98
CA GLY A 107 49.55 10.37 10.23
C GLY A 107 49.88 9.06 10.94
N PHE A 108 49.73 7.89 10.29
CA PHE A 108 50.13 6.61 10.88
C PHE A 108 51.65 6.44 10.86
N ASP A 109 52.23 5.93 11.96
CA ASP A 109 53.67 5.73 12.09
C ASP A 109 54.19 4.60 11.18
N SER A 110 53.41 3.54 11.04
CA SER A 110 53.68 2.42 10.13
C SER A 110 52.40 1.76 9.63
N VAL A 111 52.49 1.11 8.49
CA VAL A 111 51.36 0.50 7.77
C VAL A 111 51.71 -0.95 7.46
N HIS A 112 50.97 -1.90 8.04
CA HIS A 112 51.28 -3.32 7.94
C HIS A 112 50.14 -4.10 7.31
N GLU A 113 50.49 -5.18 6.62
CA GLU A 113 49.52 -6.08 6.01
C GLU A 113 49.09 -7.19 6.98
N VAL A 114 47.79 -7.38 7.17
CA VAL A 114 47.23 -8.41 8.07
C VAL A 114 47.45 -9.83 7.54
N ALA A 115 47.90 -9.98 6.29
CA ALA A 115 48.20 -11.25 5.65
C ALA A 115 49.20 -12.11 6.46
N LEU A 116 50.19 -11.51 7.13
CA LEU A 116 51.11 -12.27 7.99
C LEU A 116 50.39 -12.89 9.19
N GLY A 117 49.49 -12.12 9.82
CA GLY A 117 48.62 -12.65 10.86
C GLY A 117 47.73 -13.78 10.35
N ALA A 118 47.41 -13.80 9.06
CA ALA A 118 46.68 -14.89 8.43
C ALA A 118 47.55 -16.14 8.21
N ASP A 119 48.83 -15.98 7.83
CA ASP A 119 49.80 -17.09 7.73
C ASP A 119 49.95 -17.82 9.07
N LEU A 120 50.19 -17.08 10.17
CA LEU A 120 50.35 -17.70 11.49
C LEU A 120 49.06 -18.39 11.96
N VAL A 121 47.91 -17.78 11.71
CA VAL A 121 46.61 -18.40 12.02
C VAL A 121 46.41 -19.67 11.22
N ALA A 122 46.73 -19.68 9.93
CA ALA A 122 46.58 -20.85 9.06
C ALA A 122 47.46 -22.02 9.52
N ARG A 123 48.71 -21.73 9.93
CA ARG A 123 49.62 -22.73 10.53
C ARG A 123 49.05 -23.30 11.83
N GLU A 124 48.46 -22.46 12.67
CA GLU A 124 47.82 -22.93 13.91
C GLU A 124 46.63 -23.85 13.64
N TYR A 125 45.86 -23.65 12.56
CA TYR A 125 44.83 -24.60 12.13
C TYR A 125 45.41 -25.94 11.71
N ARG A 126 46.50 -25.95 10.93
CA ARG A 126 47.22 -27.18 10.56
C ARG A 126 47.67 -27.94 11.82
N ARG A 127 48.35 -27.25 12.74
CA ARG A 127 48.81 -27.80 14.02
C ARG A 127 47.66 -28.40 14.85
N LEU A 128 46.52 -27.70 14.93
CA LEU A 128 45.36 -28.18 15.67
C LEU A 128 44.78 -29.50 15.14
N LEU A 129 44.75 -29.66 13.82
CA LEU A 129 44.27 -30.88 13.16
C LEU A 129 45.27 -32.04 13.29
N GLU A 130 46.56 -31.76 13.12
CA GLU A 130 47.63 -32.75 13.30
C GLU A 130 47.71 -33.27 14.74
N GLU A 131 47.59 -32.38 15.73
CA GLU A 131 47.61 -32.76 17.15
C GLU A 131 46.31 -33.44 17.62
N ASN A 132 45.19 -33.22 16.93
CA ASN A 132 43.88 -33.71 17.33
C ASN A 132 43.06 -34.22 16.13
N PRO A 133 43.46 -35.34 15.49
CA PRO A 133 42.84 -35.82 14.27
C PRO A 133 41.35 -36.18 14.46
N ASP A 134 40.96 -36.70 15.63
CA ASP A 134 39.58 -37.10 15.90
C ASP A 134 38.66 -35.93 16.30
N LYS A 135 39.18 -34.71 16.46
CA LYS A 135 38.38 -33.55 16.85
C LYS A 135 37.81 -32.84 15.63
N ARG A 136 36.62 -32.28 15.84
CA ARG A 136 35.92 -31.45 14.85
C ARG A 136 36.07 -29.98 15.22
N TYR A 137 36.29 -29.15 14.21
CA TYR A 137 36.51 -27.71 14.37
C TYR A 137 35.67 -26.89 13.39
N ILE A 138 35.14 -25.77 13.90
CA ILE A 138 34.54 -24.69 13.13
C ILE A 138 35.55 -23.55 13.14
N THR A 139 35.92 -23.08 11.96
CA THR A 139 36.84 -21.95 11.82
C THR A 139 36.28 -20.66 12.42
N THR A 140 37.16 -19.85 12.98
CA THR A 140 36.85 -18.62 13.72
C THR A 140 37.41 -17.30 13.16
N PRO A 141 38.03 -17.20 11.97
CA PRO A 141 38.41 -15.90 11.40
C PRO A 141 37.25 -14.94 11.19
N CYS A 142 36.05 -15.47 10.89
CA CYS A 142 34.82 -14.70 10.67
C CYS A 142 34.09 -14.40 12.00
N PRO A 143 34.06 -13.13 12.47
CA PRO A 143 33.43 -12.81 13.75
C PRO A 143 31.92 -13.00 13.77
N ALA A 144 31.27 -12.94 12.61
CA ALA A 144 29.82 -13.16 12.49
C ALA A 144 29.45 -14.62 12.77
N VAL A 145 30.24 -15.57 12.27
CA VAL A 145 30.11 -17.01 12.56
C VAL A 145 30.26 -17.27 14.05
N VAL A 146 31.36 -16.78 14.65
CA VAL A 146 31.61 -16.92 16.10
C VAL A 146 30.47 -16.33 16.92
N SER A 147 29.95 -15.16 16.51
CA SER A 147 28.83 -14.51 17.21
C SER A 147 27.52 -15.29 17.04
N TYR A 148 27.30 -15.92 15.90
CA TYR A 148 26.10 -16.72 15.65
C TYR A 148 26.10 -18.00 16.50
N VAL A 149 27.21 -18.75 16.50
CA VAL A 149 27.36 -19.95 17.34
C VAL A 149 27.18 -19.61 18.82
N ARG A 150 27.83 -18.56 19.34
CA ARG A 150 27.72 -18.15 20.75
C ARG A 150 26.31 -17.79 21.20
N LYS A 151 25.46 -17.33 20.27
CA LYS A 151 24.12 -16.81 20.56
C LYS A 151 23.00 -17.79 20.27
N TYR A 152 23.09 -18.51 19.16
CA TYR A 152 21.99 -19.31 18.63
C TYR A 152 22.28 -20.81 18.68
N HIS A 153 23.56 -21.21 18.71
CA HIS A 153 23.98 -22.61 18.87
C HIS A 153 25.04 -22.79 19.97
N PRO A 154 24.78 -22.41 21.24
CA PRO A 154 25.79 -22.51 22.31
C PRO A 154 26.36 -23.92 22.49
N ARG A 155 25.60 -24.96 22.12
CA ARG A 155 26.04 -26.37 22.12
C ARG A 155 27.23 -26.63 21.19
N LEU A 156 27.35 -25.86 20.12
CA LEU A 156 28.44 -25.97 19.15
C LEU A 156 29.71 -25.20 19.56
N MET A 157 29.66 -24.43 20.65
CA MET A 157 30.82 -23.66 21.11
C MET A 157 32.10 -24.48 21.35
N PRO A 158 32.05 -25.72 21.87
CA PRO A 158 33.26 -26.54 22.03
C PRO A 158 33.97 -26.87 20.71
N TYR A 159 33.28 -26.81 19.58
CA TYR A 159 33.85 -27.03 18.25
C TYR A 159 34.44 -25.75 17.64
N LEU A 160 34.21 -24.56 18.20
CA LEU A 160 34.88 -23.35 17.71
C LEU A 160 36.38 -23.50 17.93
N ALA A 161 37.17 -23.42 16.86
CA ALA A 161 38.62 -23.52 16.93
C ALA A 161 39.17 -22.46 17.91
N PRO A 162 40.01 -22.84 18.88
CA PRO A 162 40.50 -21.94 19.93
C PRO A 162 41.61 -21.01 19.42
N VAL A 163 41.50 -20.50 18.19
CA VAL A 163 42.47 -19.63 17.53
C VAL A 163 41.90 -18.23 17.39
N VAL A 164 42.75 -17.21 17.53
CA VAL A 164 42.37 -15.82 17.24
C VAL A 164 42.17 -15.57 15.74
N SER A 165 41.53 -14.46 15.39
CA SER A 165 41.43 -14.07 13.97
C SER A 165 42.71 -13.38 13.48
N PRO A 166 42.98 -13.34 12.16
CA PRO A 166 44.17 -12.68 11.60
C PRO A 166 44.37 -11.23 12.07
N MET A 167 43.29 -10.46 12.24
CA MET A 167 43.33 -9.10 12.80
C MET A 167 43.97 -9.05 14.19
N VAL A 168 43.65 -10.01 15.05
CA VAL A 168 44.15 -10.06 16.43
C VAL A 168 45.55 -10.65 16.45
N ALA A 169 45.82 -11.69 15.64
CA ALA A 169 47.16 -12.23 15.46
C ALA A 169 48.14 -11.12 15.02
N MET A 170 47.77 -10.32 14.02
CA MET A 170 48.59 -9.20 13.57
C MET A 170 48.82 -8.15 14.67
N ALA A 171 47.78 -7.80 15.44
CA ALA A 171 47.95 -6.88 16.57
C ALA A 171 48.92 -7.43 17.63
N ARG A 172 48.92 -8.74 17.88
CA ARG A 172 49.87 -9.41 18.79
C ARG A 172 51.30 -9.42 18.23
N ILE A 173 51.48 -9.67 16.94
CA ILE A 173 52.78 -9.58 16.25
C ILE A 173 53.36 -8.16 16.39
N LEU A 174 52.55 -7.13 16.08
CA LEU A 174 53.02 -5.75 16.14
C LEU A 174 53.38 -5.30 17.56
N ARG A 175 52.64 -5.76 18.57
CA ARG A 175 52.97 -5.50 19.98
C ARG A 175 54.21 -6.25 20.45
N HIS A 176 54.48 -7.43 19.88
CA HIS A 176 55.72 -8.16 20.11
C HIS A 176 56.92 -7.39 19.55
N ASP A 177 56.82 -6.89 18.31
CA ASP A 177 57.94 -6.25 17.60
C ASP A 177 58.17 -4.78 17.97
N LEU A 178 57.10 -3.99 18.03
CA LEU A 178 57.14 -2.54 18.26
C LEU A 178 56.88 -2.15 19.72
N GLY A 179 56.56 -3.14 20.56
CA GLY A 179 56.29 -2.98 21.98
C GLY A 179 54.81 -2.82 22.34
N PRO A 180 54.46 -3.02 23.63
CA PRO A 180 53.06 -3.17 24.06
C PRO A 180 52.25 -1.86 24.09
N ASN A 181 52.90 -0.70 23.95
CA ASN A 181 52.27 0.61 24.11
C ASN A 181 51.69 1.18 22.83
N ILE A 182 51.93 0.54 21.68
CA ILE A 182 51.35 0.97 20.40
C ILE A 182 49.82 0.91 20.41
N LYS A 183 49.21 1.71 19.56
CA LYS A 183 47.78 1.67 19.25
C LYS A 183 47.63 1.11 17.85
N THR A 184 46.76 0.12 17.68
CA THR A 184 46.54 -0.53 16.39
C THR A 184 45.15 -0.16 15.84
N VAL A 185 45.11 0.16 14.55
CA VAL A 185 43.89 0.49 13.82
C VAL A 185 43.74 -0.48 12.66
N PHE A 186 42.70 -1.31 12.71
CA PHE A 186 42.41 -2.25 11.63
C PHE A 186 41.57 -1.58 10.54
N MET A 187 41.89 -1.84 9.28
CA MET A 187 41.20 -1.33 8.10
C MET A 187 40.76 -2.51 7.23
N GLY A 188 39.46 -2.71 7.07
CA GLY A 188 38.97 -3.89 6.35
C GLY A 188 37.52 -3.82 5.85
N PRO A 189 37.03 -4.88 5.20
CA PRO A 189 35.73 -4.88 4.55
C PRO A 189 34.57 -5.27 5.51
N CYS A 190 34.87 -5.59 6.77
CA CYS A 190 33.95 -6.29 7.65
C CYS A 190 33.49 -5.42 8.84
N VAL A 191 32.19 -5.15 8.90
CA VAL A 191 31.55 -4.46 10.02
C VAL A 191 31.60 -5.28 11.31
N ALA A 192 31.56 -6.62 11.21
CA ALA A 192 31.61 -7.49 12.39
C ALA A 192 32.93 -7.35 13.19
N LYS A 193 34.02 -6.92 12.54
CA LYS A 193 35.32 -6.70 13.21
C LYS A 193 35.26 -5.55 14.21
N LYS A 194 34.43 -4.52 13.99
CA LYS A 194 34.17 -3.43 14.96
C LYS A 194 33.58 -3.93 16.29
N ARG A 195 32.79 -5.02 16.24
CA ARG A 195 32.29 -5.71 17.45
C ARG A 195 33.36 -6.62 18.04
N ALA A 196 34.11 -7.31 17.20
CA ALA A 196 35.17 -8.22 17.63
C ALA A 196 36.29 -7.50 18.41
N SER A 197 36.62 -6.26 18.04
CA SER A 197 37.65 -5.45 18.73
C SER A 197 37.26 -4.96 20.13
N ILE A 198 35.98 -5.06 20.50
CA ILE A 198 35.46 -4.70 21.83
C ILE A 198 34.83 -5.90 22.55
N ASP A 199 35.09 -7.10 22.05
CA ASP A 199 34.75 -8.36 22.72
C ASP A 199 35.63 -8.47 23.97
N THR A 200 35.11 -8.99 25.09
CA THR A 200 35.86 -9.07 26.36
C THR A 200 37.09 -9.97 26.27
N THR A 201 37.24 -10.68 25.15
CA THR A 201 38.36 -11.56 24.83
C THR A 201 39.44 -10.87 24.00
N HIS A 202 39.16 -9.69 23.42
CA HIS A 202 40.07 -8.94 22.57
C HIS A 202 40.08 -7.45 22.92
N LEU A 203 41.18 -6.96 23.47
CA LEU A 203 41.43 -5.53 23.72
C LEU A 203 42.72 -5.07 23.01
N GLU A 204 43.11 -5.81 21.97
CA GLU A 204 44.34 -5.56 21.21
C GLU A 204 44.20 -4.51 20.11
N VAL A 205 42.96 -4.21 19.68
CA VAL A 205 42.67 -3.31 18.54
C VAL A 205 41.86 -2.12 18.99
N GLU A 206 42.43 -0.92 18.90
CA GLU A 206 41.85 0.30 19.43
C GLU A 206 40.77 0.90 18.53
N ALA A 207 40.89 0.80 17.21
CA ALA A 207 39.85 1.23 16.27
C ALA A 207 39.74 0.30 15.07
N VAL A 208 38.54 0.21 14.50
CA VAL A 208 38.27 -0.60 13.31
C VAL A 208 37.55 0.25 12.28
N LEU A 209 38.23 0.52 11.17
CA LEU A 209 37.69 1.21 10.01
C LEU A 209 37.23 0.21 8.96
N THR A 210 36.05 0.44 8.41
CA THR A 210 35.68 -0.13 7.11
C THR A 210 36.49 0.55 6.00
N PHE A 211 36.64 -0.09 4.84
CA PHE A 211 37.29 0.59 3.73
C PHE A 211 36.50 1.81 3.23
N ALA A 212 35.16 1.78 3.33
CA ALA A 212 34.32 2.95 3.11
C ALA A 212 34.73 4.13 4.01
N GLU A 213 34.87 3.90 5.31
CA GLU A 213 35.34 4.92 6.26
C GLU A 213 36.77 5.40 5.97
N LEU A 214 37.64 4.50 5.49
CA LEU A 214 39.01 4.89 5.10
C LEU A 214 38.99 5.84 3.89
N ARG A 215 38.14 5.59 2.88
CA ARG A 215 37.93 6.53 1.77
C ARG A 215 37.41 7.87 2.26
N ASP A 216 36.41 7.86 3.14
CA ASP A 216 35.86 9.08 3.74
C ASP A 216 36.94 9.88 4.50
N MET A 217 37.87 9.21 5.18
CA MET A 217 38.99 9.87 5.86
C MET A 217 39.96 10.53 4.89
N PHE A 218 40.29 9.88 3.77
CA PHE A 218 41.12 10.51 2.72
C PHE A 218 40.44 11.76 2.16
N ASP A 219 39.12 11.70 1.92
CA ASP A 219 38.36 12.85 1.43
C ASP A 219 38.29 13.99 2.45
N LYS A 220 38.02 13.69 3.73
CA LYS A 220 38.00 14.70 4.81
C LYS A 220 39.34 15.44 4.93
N ARG A 221 40.47 14.75 4.73
CA ARG A 221 41.83 15.33 4.80
C ARG A 221 42.33 15.85 3.44
N GLY A 222 41.55 15.73 2.37
CA GLY A 222 41.94 16.17 1.03
C GLY A 222 43.13 15.40 0.44
N ILE A 223 43.36 14.16 0.89
CA ILE A 223 44.46 13.31 0.43
C ILE A 223 44.07 12.72 -0.93
N ARG A 224 44.96 12.83 -1.91
CA ARG A 224 44.73 12.40 -3.29
C ARG A 224 45.92 11.55 -3.78
N PRO A 225 45.68 10.42 -4.48
CA PRO A 225 46.76 9.57 -4.97
C PRO A 225 47.80 10.35 -5.80
N GLU A 226 47.37 11.33 -6.59
CA GLU A 226 48.22 12.11 -7.49
C GLU A 226 49.21 13.01 -6.74
N SER A 227 48.95 13.31 -5.47
CA SER A 227 49.76 14.21 -4.64
C SER A 227 50.89 13.51 -3.86
N LEU A 228 51.00 12.18 -3.98
CA LEU A 228 51.89 11.35 -3.18
C LEU A 228 52.89 10.58 -4.06
N PRO A 229 54.04 10.16 -3.50
CA PRO A 229 55.01 9.35 -4.24
C PRO A 229 54.43 8.03 -4.75
N ASP A 230 54.98 7.51 -5.84
CA ASP A 230 54.58 6.22 -6.44
C ASP A 230 55.22 5.02 -5.72
N GLU A 231 56.33 5.24 -5.00
CA GLU A 231 57.12 4.21 -4.31
C GLU A 231 56.94 4.32 -2.78
N ASP A 232 55.90 3.70 -2.25
CA ASP A 232 55.79 3.35 -0.82
C ASP A 232 55.36 1.89 -0.75
N ASP A 233 55.62 1.24 0.38
CA ASP A 233 55.28 -0.16 0.59
C ASP A 233 54.89 -0.39 2.05
N PHE A 234 54.19 -1.50 2.30
CA PHE A 234 53.92 -1.94 3.65
C PHE A 234 55.23 -2.02 4.44
N ASP A 235 55.17 -1.73 5.73
CA ASP A 235 56.27 -1.96 6.64
C ASP A 235 56.45 -3.47 6.89
N PRO A 236 57.69 -3.96 7.09
CA PRO A 236 57.92 -5.34 7.49
C PRO A 236 57.34 -5.59 8.89
N PRO A 237 56.92 -6.82 9.22
CA PRO A 237 57.23 -8.08 8.50
C PRO A 237 56.35 -8.38 7.28
N ARG A 238 56.95 -8.98 6.24
CA ARG A 238 56.27 -9.40 5.00
C ARG A 238 55.41 -10.65 5.19
N ALA A 239 54.38 -10.79 4.37
CA ALA A 239 53.43 -11.90 4.42
C ALA A 239 53.63 -12.90 3.27
N GLY A 240 53.23 -14.15 3.49
CA GLY A 240 53.24 -15.22 2.50
C GLY A 240 51.87 -15.43 1.83
N VAL A 241 51.45 -16.68 1.75
CA VAL A 241 50.22 -17.11 1.07
C VAL A 241 48.95 -16.57 1.76
N GLY A 242 49.04 -16.12 3.01
CA GLY A 242 47.98 -15.48 3.78
C GLY A 242 47.32 -14.27 3.10
N MET A 243 47.91 -13.72 2.03
CA MET A 243 47.26 -12.73 1.16
C MET A 243 45.97 -13.26 0.49
N VAL A 244 45.85 -14.56 0.22
CA VAL A 244 44.63 -15.15 -0.40
C VAL A 244 43.52 -15.50 0.59
N PHE A 245 43.77 -15.34 1.90
CA PHE A 245 42.83 -15.65 2.98
C PHE A 245 41.42 -15.03 2.85
N PRO A 246 41.22 -13.84 2.23
CA PRO A 246 39.87 -13.32 1.97
C PRO A 246 38.99 -14.15 1.05
N ILE A 247 39.59 -15.01 0.22
CA ILE A 247 38.90 -15.86 -0.75
C ILE A 247 38.41 -17.13 -0.04
N SER A 248 37.24 -17.65 -0.41
CA SER A 248 36.76 -18.94 0.08
C SER A 248 37.81 -20.04 -0.13
N GLY A 249 38.08 -20.86 0.89
CA GLY A 249 39.17 -21.83 0.88
C GLY A 249 40.59 -21.22 0.97
N GLY A 250 40.71 -19.90 1.09
CA GLY A 250 41.99 -19.21 1.25
C GLY A 250 42.71 -19.57 2.56
N LEU A 251 41.94 -19.91 3.61
CA LEU A 251 42.49 -20.49 4.84
C LEU A 251 43.15 -21.83 4.54
N LEU A 252 42.47 -22.71 3.81
CA LEU A 252 42.98 -24.04 3.47
C LEU A 252 44.27 -23.92 2.64
N GLN A 253 44.27 -23.04 1.63
CA GLN A 253 45.44 -22.79 0.81
C GLN A 253 46.65 -22.29 1.62
N ALA A 254 46.44 -21.37 2.59
CA ALA A 254 47.50 -20.87 3.46
C ALA A 254 47.93 -21.91 4.52
N ALA A 255 47.01 -22.80 4.91
CA ALA A 255 47.25 -23.89 5.84
C ALA A 255 47.76 -25.16 5.13
N GLU A 256 48.01 -25.14 3.82
CA GLU A 256 48.34 -26.33 2.99
C GLU A 256 47.40 -27.52 3.29
N LEU A 257 46.12 -27.21 3.48
CA LEU A 257 45.04 -28.18 3.61
C LEU A 257 44.29 -28.24 2.28
N GLU A 258 43.74 -29.41 1.97
CA GLU A 258 42.94 -29.61 0.76
C GLU A 258 41.52 -30.03 1.13
N GLU A 259 40.55 -29.55 0.34
CA GLU A 259 39.19 -30.05 0.37
C GLU A 259 39.11 -31.32 -0.50
N ASP A 260 39.38 -32.48 0.10
CA ASP A 260 39.18 -33.75 -0.58
C ASP A 260 37.70 -34.15 -0.56
N LEU A 261 37.04 -33.94 -1.70
CA LEU A 261 35.63 -34.25 -1.92
C LEU A 261 35.28 -35.74 -1.73
N LEU A 262 36.27 -36.65 -1.75
CA LEU A 262 36.06 -38.07 -1.47
C LEU A 262 36.00 -38.37 0.02
N SER A 263 36.75 -37.62 0.82
CA SER A 263 36.84 -37.79 2.28
C SER A 263 35.73 -37.05 3.02
N ALA A 264 35.29 -35.91 2.49
CA ALA A 264 34.37 -34.97 3.15
C ALA A 264 34.83 -34.51 4.57
N GLU A 265 36.11 -34.68 4.90
CA GLU A 265 36.69 -34.31 6.19
C GLU A 265 36.82 -32.80 6.36
N VAL A 266 37.04 -32.09 5.25
CA VAL A 266 37.08 -30.63 5.19
C VAL A 266 35.91 -30.15 4.33
N VAL A 267 35.14 -29.20 4.83
CA VAL A 267 34.01 -28.61 4.11
C VAL A 267 34.15 -27.09 4.11
N VAL A 268 34.03 -26.48 2.93
CA VAL A 268 33.99 -25.02 2.77
C VAL A 268 32.56 -24.56 2.49
N ALA A 269 32.08 -23.60 3.26
CA ALA A 269 30.75 -23.01 3.10
C ALA A 269 30.80 -21.48 3.13
N GLU A 270 30.05 -20.79 2.26
CA GLU A 270 30.09 -19.33 2.25
C GLU A 270 28.77 -18.63 1.90
N GLY A 271 28.65 -17.39 2.38
CA GLY A 271 27.47 -16.58 2.14
C GLY A 271 26.32 -16.91 3.08
N ARG A 272 25.24 -16.14 2.96
CA ARG A 272 24.23 -16.04 4.02
C ARG A 272 23.46 -17.33 4.27
N ASN A 273 22.95 -17.95 3.21
CA ASN A 273 22.00 -19.07 3.32
C ASN A 273 22.76 -20.33 3.77
N GLU A 274 23.79 -20.70 2.99
CA GLU A 274 24.64 -21.86 3.25
C GLU A 274 25.27 -21.77 4.65
N PHE A 275 25.73 -20.59 5.09
CA PHE A 275 26.24 -20.40 6.44
C PHE A 275 25.29 -20.88 7.56
N VAL A 276 24.02 -20.51 7.48
CA VAL A 276 23.03 -20.84 8.53
C VAL A 276 22.67 -22.33 8.48
N GLU A 277 22.49 -22.84 7.26
CA GLU A 277 22.14 -24.25 7.00
C GLU A 277 23.28 -25.16 7.48
N THR A 278 24.52 -24.92 7.04
CA THR A 278 25.67 -25.76 7.38
C THR A 278 25.98 -25.75 8.88
N ILE A 279 25.84 -24.61 9.59
CA ILE A 279 26.00 -24.60 11.06
C ILE A 279 24.90 -25.44 11.74
N SER A 280 23.67 -25.38 11.25
CA SER A 280 22.55 -26.15 11.81
C SER A 280 22.71 -27.65 11.54
N GLU A 281 23.21 -28.02 10.37
CA GLU A 281 23.53 -29.40 10.00
C GLU A 281 24.73 -29.95 10.76
N PHE A 282 25.75 -29.12 11.05
CA PHE A 282 26.91 -29.53 11.84
C PHE A 282 26.54 -29.97 13.28
N ASP A 283 25.41 -29.47 13.81
CA ASP A 283 24.79 -29.86 15.09
C ASP A 283 24.15 -31.26 15.04
N LEU A 284 23.72 -31.71 13.85
CA LEU A 284 23.17 -33.04 13.64
C LEU A 284 24.35 -34.01 13.42
N ALA A 285 24.51 -34.97 14.33
CA ALA A 285 25.71 -35.81 14.49
C ALA A 285 26.05 -36.82 13.36
N HIS A 286 25.92 -36.44 12.08
CA HIS A 286 26.06 -37.34 10.92
C HIS A 286 27.12 -36.89 9.89
N ALA A 287 28.02 -35.97 10.23
CA ALA A 287 29.07 -35.52 9.32
C ALA A 287 30.46 -35.99 9.80
N ASP A 288 31.18 -36.72 8.95
CA ASP A 288 32.60 -37.06 9.09
C ASP A 288 33.51 -35.81 8.95
N THR A 289 32.93 -34.60 8.95
CA THR A 289 33.64 -33.33 8.81
C THR A 289 34.41 -32.96 10.08
N HIS A 290 35.74 -32.98 9.95
CA HIS A 290 36.73 -32.57 10.94
C HIS A 290 37.01 -31.05 10.91
N LEU A 291 36.94 -30.41 9.75
CA LEU A 291 37.11 -28.95 9.64
C LEU A 291 35.99 -28.33 8.79
N LEU A 292 35.27 -27.40 9.39
CA LEU A 292 34.30 -26.54 8.70
C LEU A 292 34.89 -25.13 8.52
N ASP A 293 35.37 -24.83 7.31
CA ASP A 293 35.77 -23.48 6.91
C ASP A 293 34.54 -22.70 6.44
N ILE A 294 34.16 -21.65 7.18
CA ILE A 294 32.85 -21.04 6.99
C ILE A 294 32.87 -19.52 7.08
N LEU A 295 32.24 -18.88 6.09
CA LEU A 295 32.17 -17.43 5.99
C LEU A 295 30.72 -16.96 5.86
N ALA A 296 30.29 -16.01 6.70
CA ALA A 296 28.95 -15.42 6.59
C ALA A 296 28.73 -14.57 5.32
N CYS A 297 29.79 -14.29 4.56
CA CYS A 297 29.78 -13.57 3.29
C CYS A 297 30.41 -14.48 2.22
N GLN A 298 30.17 -14.19 0.93
CA GLN A 298 30.83 -14.87 -0.20
C GLN A 298 32.29 -14.42 -0.34
N GLY A 299 33.12 -14.82 0.62
CA GLY A 299 34.44 -14.26 0.86
C GLY A 299 34.42 -12.90 1.56
N CYS A 300 35.55 -12.52 2.17
CA CYS A 300 35.70 -11.22 2.81
C CYS A 300 35.68 -10.06 1.80
N TYR A 301 35.99 -10.34 0.53
CA TYR A 301 35.89 -9.40 -0.59
C TYR A 301 34.45 -9.09 -1.05
N ALA A 302 33.45 -9.70 -0.39
CA ALA A 302 32.03 -9.35 -0.47
C ALA A 302 31.53 -8.57 0.77
N GLY A 303 32.47 -8.14 1.62
CA GLY A 303 32.15 -7.58 2.93
C GLY A 303 31.33 -6.29 2.84
N PRO A 304 30.44 -6.02 3.82
CA PRO A 304 29.53 -4.87 3.81
C PRO A 304 30.22 -3.50 3.94
N GLY A 305 31.52 -3.46 4.25
CA GLY A 305 32.34 -2.24 4.37
C GLY A 305 33.10 -1.85 3.10
N MET A 306 32.74 -2.42 1.95
CA MET A 306 33.31 -2.12 0.63
C MET A 306 32.42 -1.17 -0.16
N THR A 307 33.01 -0.37 -1.06
CA THR A 307 32.29 0.62 -1.88
C THR A 307 32.45 0.42 -3.38
N THR A 308 33.38 -0.44 -3.81
CA THR A 308 33.57 -0.75 -5.23
C THR A 308 32.30 -1.32 -5.90
N ASN A 309 32.15 -1.04 -7.20
CA ASN A 309 31.07 -1.56 -8.05
C ASN A 309 31.53 -2.74 -8.93
N GLU A 310 32.77 -3.20 -8.78
CA GLU A 310 33.25 -4.36 -9.54
C GLU A 310 32.49 -5.64 -9.18
N THR A 311 32.39 -6.55 -10.15
CA THR A 311 31.76 -7.85 -9.97
C THR A 311 32.55 -8.72 -8.99
N MET A 312 31.87 -9.71 -8.38
CA MET A 312 32.50 -10.63 -7.43
C MET A 312 33.70 -11.39 -8.03
N LEU A 313 33.62 -11.78 -9.30
CA LEU A 313 34.71 -12.48 -9.98
C LEU A 313 35.93 -11.57 -10.17
N GLN A 314 35.73 -10.31 -10.56
CA GLN A 314 36.82 -9.34 -10.72
C GLN A 314 37.55 -9.11 -9.39
N ARG A 315 36.78 -8.91 -8.30
CA ARG A 315 37.33 -8.74 -6.95
C ARG A 315 38.18 -9.93 -6.51
N ARG A 316 37.69 -11.15 -6.69
CA ARG A 316 38.44 -12.38 -6.40
C ARG A 316 39.74 -12.43 -7.19
N THR A 317 39.68 -12.19 -8.50
CA THR A 317 40.86 -12.19 -9.38
C THR A 317 41.90 -11.15 -8.98
N ARG A 318 41.48 -9.96 -8.53
CA ARG A 318 42.41 -8.91 -8.06
C ARG A 318 43.24 -9.36 -6.86
N ILE A 319 42.63 -10.04 -5.90
CA ILE A 319 43.33 -10.57 -4.72
C ILE A 319 44.32 -11.65 -5.15
N SER A 320 43.89 -12.58 -6.00
CA SER A 320 44.78 -13.64 -6.52
C SER A 320 45.97 -13.08 -7.30
N ASN A 321 45.74 -12.08 -8.16
CA ASN A 321 46.81 -11.43 -8.93
C ASN A 321 47.76 -10.68 -8.00
N TYR A 322 47.24 -9.88 -7.05
CA TYR A 322 48.07 -9.18 -6.07
C TYR A 322 48.98 -10.14 -5.30
N ALA A 323 48.42 -11.24 -4.77
CA ALA A 323 49.20 -12.24 -4.04
C ALA A 323 50.29 -12.88 -4.92
N LYS A 324 49.95 -13.26 -6.16
CA LYS A 324 50.90 -13.84 -7.11
C LYS A 324 52.03 -12.86 -7.47
N ASP A 325 51.67 -11.63 -7.82
CA ASP A 325 52.62 -10.60 -8.24
C ASP A 325 53.55 -10.24 -7.06
N ARG A 326 53.03 -10.14 -5.83
CA ARG A 326 53.84 -9.91 -4.63
C ARG A 326 54.82 -11.04 -4.34
N LEU A 327 54.35 -12.29 -4.29
CA LEU A 327 55.21 -13.44 -4.00
C LEU A 327 56.33 -13.61 -5.05
N THR A 328 56.08 -13.21 -6.30
CA THR A 328 57.11 -13.25 -7.36
C THR A 328 58.06 -12.04 -7.35
N ALA A 329 57.66 -10.94 -6.72
CA ALA A 329 58.45 -9.71 -6.63
C ALA A 329 59.34 -9.64 -5.38
N TYR A 330 59.15 -10.51 -4.39
CA TYR A 330 59.98 -10.55 -3.19
C TYR A 330 61.44 -10.80 -3.52
N SER A 331 62.31 -10.05 -2.84
CA SER A 331 63.74 -10.31 -2.80
C SER A 331 64.05 -11.60 -2.01
N ASP A 332 65.29 -12.09 -2.14
CA ASP A 332 65.75 -13.26 -1.39
C ASP A 332 65.65 -13.03 0.14
N ASP A 333 65.95 -11.81 0.60
CA ASP A 333 65.87 -11.42 2.01
C ASP A 333 64.42 -11.40 2.52
N GLU A 334 63.48 -10.85 1.74
CA GLU A 334 62.04 -10.84 2.08
C GLU A 334 61.45 -12.25 2.07
N THR A 335 61.87 -13.08 1.12
CA THR A 335 61.47 -14.50 1.08
C THR A 335 61.97 -15.23 2.32
N ALA A 336 63.22 -15.00 2.73
CA ALA A 336 63.77 -15.55 3.97
C ALA A 336 63.02 -15.04 5.20
N GLU A 337 62.63 -13.75 5.24
CA GLU A 337 61.80 -13.20 6.32
C GLU A 337 60.48 -13.96 6.46
N VAL A 338 59.73 -14.13 5.36
CA VAL A 338 58.44 -14.84 5.34
C VAL A 338 58.58 -16.28 5.82
N LEU A 339 59.63 -16.98 5.38
CA LEU A 339 59.89 -18.36 5.80
C LEU A 339 60.28 -18.46 7.28
N SER A 340 61.07 -17.51 7.79
CA SER A 340 61.51 -17.47 9.19
C SER A 340 60.44 -16.99 10.17
N ALA A 341 59.32 -16.46 9.69
CA ALA A 341 58.25 -15.93 10.53
C ALA A 341 57.69 -16.98 11.51
N GLU A 342 57.75 -18.27 11.16
CA GLU A 342 57.31 -19.35 12.06
C GLU A 342 58.16 -19.42 13.33
N GLU A 343 59.47 -19.56 13.15
CA GLU A 343 60.44 -19.62 14.24
C GLU A 343 60.45 -18.31 15.05
N ARG A 344 60.29 -17.17 14.37
CA ARG A 344 60.28 -15.85 15.01
C ARG A 344 59.11 -15.67 15.97
N TYR A 345 57.94 -16.24 15.67
CA TYR A 345 56.71 -16.04 16.45
C TYR A 345 56.19 -17.30 17.15
N GLU A 346 56.99 -18.36 17.27
CA GLU A 346 56.61 -19.63 17.90
C GLU A 346 56.07 -19.46 19.34
N GLY A 347 56.62 -18.51 20.10
CA GLY A 347 56.18 -18.21 21.46
C GLY A 347 54.96 -17.30 21.58
N LEU A 348 54.38 -16.84 20.48
CA LEU A 348 53.26 -15.91 20.49
C LEU A 348 51.95 -16.65 20.80
N ASP A 349 51.26 -16.28 21.88
CA ASP A 349 49.95 -16.85 22.19
C ASP A 349 48.93 -16.44 21.12
N LEU A 350 48.46 -17.40 20.32
CA LEU A 350 47.38 -17.23 19.34
C LEU A 350 46.07 -17.89 19.80
N SER A 351 46.00 -18.29 21.07
CA SER A 351 44.83 -18.97 21.61
C SER A 351 43.68 -17.99 21.90
N ARG A 352 42.46 -18.53 21.87
CA ARG A 352 41.21 -17.83 22.17
C ARG A 352 40.28 -18.69 23.00
N ARG A 353 39.53 -18.02 23.89
CA ARG A 353 38.39 -18.62 24.62
C ARG A 353 37.08 -17.97 24.22
N TYR A 354 35.99 -18.71 24.37
CA TYR A 354 34.64 -18.26 24.03
C TYR A 354 33.75 -18.26 25.26
N ARG A 355 32.79 -17.33 25.29
CA ARG A 355 31.74 -17.27 26.33
C ARG A 355 30.37 -17.27 25.66
N ALA A 356 29.47 -18.10 26.18
CA ALA A 356 28.09 -18.16 25.72
C ALA A 356 27.39 -16.82 25.92
N ASP A 357 26.60 -16.44 24.93
CA ASP A 357 25.81 -15.21 24.88
C ASP A 357 24.42 -15.56 24.35
N GLU A 358 23.77 -16.57 24.94
CA GLU A 358 22.57 -17.20 24.40
C GLU A 358 21.42 -16.18 24.18
N GLN A 359 20.85 -16.19 22.98
CA GLN A 359 19.77 -15.31 22.53
C GLN A 359 18.61 -16.15 21.97
N THR A 360 18.00 -16.99 22.80
CA THR A 360 16.81 -17.77 22.40
C THR A 360 15.55 -16.92 22.53
N LEU A 361 14.61 -17.15 21.62
CA LEU A 361 13.22 -16.74 21.83
C LEU A 361 12.63 -17.86 22.66
N GLY A 362 12.39 -17.63 23.95
CA GLY A 362 11.95 -18.69 24.85
C GLY A 362 10.67 -19.37 24.34
N ASP A 363 10.57 -20.69 24.50
CA ASP A 363 9.38 -21.49 24.16
C ASP A 363 8.27 -21.35 25.23
N THR A 364 8.11 -20.16 25.81
CA THR A 364 7.12 -19.92 26.89
C THR A 364 5.71 -19.66 26.37
N VAL A 365 5.55 -19.66 25.05
CA VAL A 365 4.29 -19.41 24.37
C VAL A 365 3.31 -20.56 24.54
N THR A 366 2.08 -20.25 24.94
CA THR A 366 0.97 -21.19 24.91
C THR A 366 0.36 -21.28 23.51
N SER A 367 -0.25 -22.42 23.18
CA SER A 367 -0.96 -22.58 21.89
C SER A 367 -2.10 -21.56 21.72
N GLU A 368 -2.75 -21.16 22.81
CA GLU A 368 -3.84 -20.18 22.80
C GLU A 368 -3.37 -18.77 22.36
N GLU A 369 -2.23 -18.31 22.88
CA GLU A 369 -1.66 -17.00 22.51
C GLU A 369 -1.26 -16.96 21.02
N ILE A 370 -0.75 -18.06 20.48
CA ILE A 370 -0.42 -18.16 19.04
C ILE A 370 -1.68 -18.14 18.20
N GLU A 371 -2.72 -18.89 18.57
CA GLU A 371 -3.98 -18.87 17.85
C GLU A 371 -4.60 -17.47 17.80
N GLU A 372 -4.53 -16.71 18.90
CA GLU A 372 -5.01 -15.32 18.92
C GLU A 372 -4.24 -14.43 17.92
N ILE A 373 -2.92 -14.56 17.88
CA ILE A 373 -2.07 -13.81 16.94
C ILE A 373 -2.35 -14.23 15.50
N LEU A 374 -2.49 -15.53 15.23
CA LEU A 374 -2.83 -16.06 13.91
C LEU A 374 -4.18 -15.52 13.44
N ARG A 375 -5.20 -15.44 14.31
CA ARG A 375 -6.49 -14.82 13.97
C ARG A 375 -6.35 -13.34 13.63
N ARG A 376 -5.51 -12.58 14.36
CA ARG A 376 -5.20 -11.17 14.00
C ARG A 376 -4.54 -11.04 12.63
N MET A 377 -3.77 -12.05 12.22
CA MET A 377 -3.16 -12.16 10.89
C MET A 377 -4.13 -12.72 9.83
N GLY A 378 -5.42 -12.86 10.13
CA GLY A 378 -6.42 -13.39 9.21
C GLY A 378 -6.27 -14.89 8.94
N LYS A 379 -5.72 -15.65 9.89
CA LYS A 379 -5.50 -17.10 9.78
C LYS A 379 -6.44 -17.82 10.73
N PHE A 380 -7.43 -18.53 10.18
CA PHE A 380 -8.47 -19.22 10.94
C PHE A 380 -8.40 -20.73 10.75
N THR A 381 -7.97 -21.20 9.58
CA THR A 381 -7.85 -22.62 9.26
C THR A 381 -6.43 -22.98 8.84
N PRO A 382 -6.07 -24.29 8.82
CA PRO A 382 -4.76 -24.73 8.33
C PRO A 382 -4.46 -24.30 6.89
N GLU A 383 -5.48 -24.19 6.04
CA GLU A 383 -5.36 -23.75 4.64
C GLU A 383 -4.95 -22.28 4.52
N ASP A 384 -5.21 -21.46 5.55
CA ASP A 384 -4.79 -20.06 5.56
C ASP A 384 -3.27 -19.91 5.82
N LEU A 385 -2.61 -20.94 6.36
CA LEU A 385 -1.17 -20.95 6.67
C LEU A 385 -0.35 -21.11 5.37
N LEU A 386 -0.28 -20.03 4.60
CA LEU A 386 0.36 -20.03 3.27
C LEU A 386 1.89 -20.21 3.31
N ASP A 387 2.54 -19.95 4.45
CA ASP A 387 4.00 -20.02 4.64
C ASP A 387 4.80 -19.32 3.50
N CYS A 388 4.27 -18.21 3.00
CA CYS A 388 4.77 -17.55 1.79
C CYS A 388 6.07 -16.74 1.97
N GLY A 389 6.56 -16.57 3.20
CA GLY A 389 7.80 -15.82 3.48
C GLY A 389 7.73 -14.28 3.34
N ALA A 390 6.60 -13.70 2.91
CA ALA A 390 6.51 -12.27 2.59
C ALA A 390 6.81 -11.33 3.78
N CYS A 391 6.39 -11.73 4.99
CA CYS A 391 6.66 -11.04 6.25
C CYS A 391 8.11 -11.21 6.75
N GLY A 392 8.89 -12.13 6.16
CA GLY A 392 10.27 -12.41 6.53
C GLY A 392 10.49 -13.57 7.49
N TYR A 393 9.44 -14.34 7.75
CA TYR A 393 9.49 -15.59 8.52
C TYR A 393 9.09 -16.74 7.60
N ASP A 394 9.73 -17.89 7.78
CA ASP A 394 9.60 -19.03 6.85
C ASP A 394 8.21 -19.66 6.98
N THR A 395 7.65 -19.69 8.18
CA THR A 395 6.27 -20.13 8.43
C THR A 395 5.42 -19.03 9.07
N CYS A 396 4.11 -19.10 8.88
CA CYS A 396 3.13 -18.27 9.58
C CYS A 396 3.21 -18.46 11.10
N LEU A 397 3.55 -19.67 11.55
CA LEU A 397 3.77 -19.97 12.96
C LEU A 397 5.00 -19.24 13.53
N ASP A 398 6.10 -19.21 12.78
CA ASP A 398 7.31 -18.47 13.18
C ASP A 398 7.05 -16.97 13.24
N HIS A 399 6.25 -16.44 12.32
CA HIS A 399 5.80 -15.04 12.38
C HIS A 399 4.97 -14.81 13.65
N ALA A 400 4.00 -15.67 13.96
CA ALA A 400 3.19 -15.52 15.16
C ALA A 400 4.02 -15.57 16.45
N ARG A 401 5.00 -16.50 16.54
CA ARG A 401 5.96 -16.57 17.63
C ARG A 401 6.82 -15.31 17.74
N ALA A 402 7.24 -14.76 16.61
CA ALA A 402 7.99 -13.52 16.58
C ALA A 402 7.15 -12.32 17.03
N VAL A 403 5.85 -12.27 16.67
CA VAL A 403 4.91 -11.24 17.18
C VAL A 403 4.77 -11.36 18.70
N TYR A 404 4.60 -12.58 19.21
CA TYR A 404 4.53 -12.80 20.67
C TYR A 404 5.78 -12.32 21.39
N ALA A 405 6.95 -12.64 20.85
CA ALA A 405 8.24 -12.21 21.39
C ALA A 405 8.51 -10.69 21.20
N GLY A 406 7.56 -9.94 20.64
CA GLY A 406 7.68 -8.52 20.33
C GLY A 406 8.67 -8.22 19.21
N LEU A 407 9.11 -9.21 18.44
CA LEU A 407 10.05 -9.04 17.33
C LEU A 407 9.38 -8.54 16.04
N ALA A 408 8.10 -8.83 15.86
CA ALA A 408 7.36 -8.54 14.65
C ALA A 408 5.98 -7.94 14.97
N ASP A 409 5.37 -7.34 13.95
CA ASP A 409 3.97 -6.92 14.02
C ASP A 409 3.07 -7.93 13.27
N SER A 410 1.87 -8.16 13.79
CA SER A 410 0.81 -8.88 13.10
C SER A 410 0.43 -8.25 11.76
N GLU A 411 0.57 -6.92 11.63
CA GLU A 411 0.27 -6.18 10.40
C GLU A 411 1.26 -6.45 9.26
N MET A 412 2.38 -7.14 9.54
CA MET A 412 3.36 -7.52 8.50
C MET A 412 2.84 -8.65 7.57
N CYS A 413 1.66 -9.22 7.84
CA CYS A 413 1.07 -10.27 7.02
C CYS A 413 0.47 -9.69 5.72
N LEU A 414 1.29 -9.59 4.67
CA LEU A 414 0.90 -9.00 3.38
C LEU A 414 -0.41 -9.57 2.80
N PRO A 415 -0.66 -10.89 2.77
CA PRO A 415 -1.94 -11.42 2.26
C PRO A 415 -3.15 -10.89 3.03
N ASN A 416 -3.06 -10.81 4.36
CA ASN A 416 -4.13 -10.28 5.19
C ASN A 416 -4.33 -8.79 4.97
N THR A 417 -3.25 -8.02 4.85
CA THR A 417 -3.33 -6.58 4.55
C THR A 417 -3.98 -6.31 3.19
N ILE A 418 -3.68 -7.13 2.17
CA ILE A 418 -4.33 -7.03 0.85
C ILE A 418 -5.83 -7.30 0.96
N GLU A 419 -6.22 -8.32 1.71
CA GLU A 419 -7.64 -8.66 1.89
C GLU A 419 -8.39 -7.56 2.66
N GLN A 420 -7.81 -7.06 3.75
CA GLN A 420 -8.35 -5.90 4.48
C GLN A 420 -8.50 -4.67 3.59
N LEU A 421 -7.53 -4.42 2.70
CA LEU A 421 -7.61 -3.30 1.76
C LEU A 421 -8.74 -3.47 0.74
N ARG A 422 -8.98 -4.70 0.26
CA ARG A 422 -10.10 -5.01 -0.64
C ARG A 422 -11.43 -4.78 0.04
N THR A 423 -11.63 -5.31 1.25
CA THR A 423 -12.86 -5.11 2.02
C THR A 423 -13.11 -3.63 2.29
N ALA A 424 -12.07 -2.89 2.72
CA ALA A 424 -12.20 -1.44 2.96
C ALA A 424 -12.53 -0.66 1.68
N TYR A 425 -12.00 -1.08 0.52
CA TYR A 425 -12.33 -0.47 -0.76
C TYR A 425 -13.77 -0.74 -1.18
N GLU A 426 -14.28 -1.96 -0.98
CA GLU A 426 -15.67 -2.32 -1.26
C GLU A 426 -16.64 -1.54 -0.36
N GLU A 427 -16.35 -1.41 0.94
CA GLU A 427 -17.13 -0.60 1.86
C GLU A 427 -17.15 0.89 1.46
N LEU A 428 -16.01 1.41 1.03
CA LEU A 428 -15.88 2.78 0.54
C LEU A 428 -16.71 3.00 -0.74
N GLU A 429 -16.72 2.04 -1.66
CA GLU A 429 -17.51 2.13 -2.89
C GLU A 429 -19.02 2.15 -2.60
N VAL A 430 -19.48 1.30 -1.68
CA VAL A 430 -20.88 1.30 -1.23
C VAL A 430 -21.24 2.64 -0.58
N SER A 431 -20.39 3.16 0.30
CA SER A 431 -20.59 4.46 0.95
C SER A 431 -20.65 5.63 -0.05
N HIS A 432 -19.75 5.63 -1.05
CA HIS A 432 -19.74 6.64 -2.11
C HIS A 432 -21.03 6.61 -2.93
N ARG A 433 -21.53 5.42 -3.28
CA ARG A 433 -22.78 5.25 -4.04
C ARG A 433 -23.98 5.79 -3.27
N SER A 434 -24.11 5.45 -1.98
CA SER A 434 -25.19 5.97 -1.14
C SER A 434 -25.14 7.49 -0.97
N LEU A 435 -23.92 8.08 -0.93
CA LEU A 435 -23.75 9.52 -0.86
C LEU A 435 -24.21 10.22 -2.16
N GLU A 436 -23.90 9.64 -3.32
CA GLU A 436 -24.32 10.16 -4.63
C GLU A 436 -25.86 10.17 -4.74
N GLU A 437 -26.52 9.06 -4.37
CA GLU A 437 -27.97 8.93 -4.37
C GLU A 437 -28.64 9.95 -3.43
N ALA A 438 -28.09 10.13 -2.23
CA ALA A 438 -28.59 11.10 -1.26
C ALA A 438 -28.45 12.55 -1.78
N LYS A 439 -27.34 12.87 -2.46
CA LYS A 439 -27.10 14.18 -3.06
C LYS A 439 -28.09 14.47 -4.18
N GLU A 440 -28.31 13.52 -5.10
CA GLU A 440 -29.29 13.68 -6.17
C GLU A 440 -30.72 13.90 -5.64
N ALA A 441 -31.11 13.14 -4.61
CA ALA A 441 -32.40 13.29 -3.95
C ALA A 441 -32.55 14.69 -3.32
N LEU A 442 -31.50 15.19 -2.68
CA LEU A 442 -31.47 16.53 -2.08
C LEU A 442 -31.58 17.63 -3.14
N GLU A 443 -30.86 17.52 -4.26
CA GLU A 443 -30.93 18.48 -5.36
C GLU A 443 -32.33 18.54 -5.99
N ARG A 444 -32.96 17.37 -6.20
CA ARG A 444 -34.35 17.29 -6.70
C ARG A 444 -35.33 17.94 -5.73
N SER A 445 -35.21 17.64 -4.43
CA SER A 445 -36.04 18.25 -3.38
C SER A 445 -35.86 19.77 -3.33
N GLY A 446 -34.62 20.26 -3.40
CA GLY A 446 -34.31 21.68 -3.40
C GLY A 446 -34.91 22.45 -4.58
N ARG A 447 -34.86 21.87 -5.80
CA ARG A 447 -35.49 22.48 -6.98
C ARG A 447 -37.01 22.59 -6.84
N LEU A 448 -37.67 21.54 -6.35
CA LEU A 448 -39.12 21.53 -6.14
C LEU A 448 -39.55 22.53 -5.07
N ALA A 449 -38.83 22.61 -3.95
CA ALA A 449 -39.12 23.57 -2.88
C ALA A 449 -38.99 25.03 -3.36
N SER A 450 -37.93 25.35 -4.12
CA SER A 450 -37.71 26.68 -4.71
C SER A 450 -38.82 27.06 -5.70
N MET A 451 -39.21 26.13 -6.59
CA MET A 451 -40.35 26.33 -7.49
C MET A 451 -41.66 26.56 -6.72
N GLY A 452 -41.89 25.81 -5.64
CA GLY A 452 -43.06 25.94 -4.79
C GLY A 452 -43.21 27.32 -4.16
N GLN A 453 -42.12 27.85 -3.61
CA GLN A 453 -42.08 29.16 -2.97
C GLN A 453 -42.29 30.30 -3.97
N LEU A 454 -41.66 30.22 -5.15
CA LEU A 454 -41.83 31.22 -6.22
C LEU A 454 -43.25 31.23 -6.76
N ALA A 455 -43.86 30.07 -7.01
CA ALA A 455 -45.23 29.97 -7.50
C ALA A 455 -46.24 30.56 -6.52
N ALA A 456 -46.05 30.34 -5.21
CA ALA A 456 -46.92 30.90 -4.18
C ALA A 456 -46.87 32.44 -4.13
N GLY A 457 -45.68 33.03 -4.22
CA GLY A 457 -45.50 34.48 -4.25
C GLY A 457 -46.11 35.11 -5.50
N ILE A 458 -45.78 34.57 -6.69
CA ILE A 458 -46.30 35.05 -7.96
C ILE A 458 -47.84 34.97 -7.99
N ALA A 459 -48.41 33.88 -7.49
CA ALA A 459 -49.85 33.73 -7.51
C ALA A 459 -50.57 34.75 -6.66
N HIS A 460 -50.04 35.07 -5.48
CA HIS A 460 -50.62 36.09 -4.62
C HIS A 460 -50.52 37.48 -5.25
N GLU A 461 -49.37 37.82 -5.83
CA GLU A 461 -49.14 39.14 -6.42
C GLU A 461 -49.91 39.37 -7.72
N VAL A 462 -50.16 38.33 -8.53
CA VAL A 462 -50.88 38.47 -9.81
C VAL A 462 -52.40 38.26 -9.66
N ASN A 463 -52.87 37.45 -8.71
CA ASN A 463 -54.32 37.32 -8.48
C ASN A 463 -54.96 38.64 -8.01
N ASN A 464 -54.24 39.47 -7.27
CA ASN A 464 -54.74 40.75 -6.78
C ASN A 464 -55.11 41.75 -7.91
N PRO A 465 -54.20 42.09 -8.85
CA PRO A 465 -54.54 42.97 -9.97
C PRO A 465 -55.55 42.32 -10.91
N LEU A 466 -55.51 41.00 -11.14
CA LEU A 466 -56.51 40.32 -11.96
C LEU A 466 -57.92 40.42 -11.36
N ALA A 467 -58.07 40.26 -10.04
CA ALA A 467 -59.35 40.43 -9.39
C ALA A 467 -59.89 41.86 -9.54
N THR A 468 -59.01 42.86 -9.48
CA THR A 468 -59.37 44.27 -9.67
C THR A 468 -59.76 44.54 -11.13
N LEU A 469 -59.02 43.99 -12.10
CA LEU A 469 -59.33 44.10 -13.52
C LEU A 469 -60.68 43.45 -13.85
N LEU A 470 -60.92 42.24 -13.34
CA LEU A 470 -62.20 41.53 -13.53
C LEU A 470 -63.36 42.34 -12.94
N LEU A 471 -63.23 42.86 -11.72
CA LEU A 471 -64.27 43.69 -11.10
C LEU A 471 -64.64 44.91 -11.96
N HIS A 472 -63.64 45.64 -12.47
CA HIS A 472 -63.90 46.82 -13.30
C HIS A 472 -64.42 46.45 -14.70
N ALA A 473 -63.95 45.35 -15.28
CA ALA A 473 -64.43 44.87 -16.57
C ALA A 473 -65.89 44.37 -16.47
N ASP A 474 -66.23 43.64 -15.42
CA ASP A 474 -67.61 43.20 -15.15
C ASP A 474 -68.56 44.41 -14.94
N LEU A 475 -68.13 45.43 -14.18
CA LEU A 475 -68.90 46.68 -14.03
C LEU A 475 -69.08 47.41 -15.36
N ALA A 476 -68.05 47.46 -16.20
CA ALA A 476 -68.14 48.08 -17.53
C ALA A 476 -69.08 47.30 -18.46
N LEU A 477 -69.14 45.96 -18.35
CA LEU A 477 -70.08 45.14 -19.12
C LEU A 477 -71.54 45.43 -18.76
N GLU A 478 -71.83 45.70 -17.49
CA GLU A 478 -73.18 46.07 -17.02
C GLU A 478 -73.67 47.41 -17.61
N GLU A 479 -72.74 48.32 -17.92
CA GLU A 479 -73.04 49.66 -18.48
C GLU A 479 -73.03 49.71 -20.02
N CYS A 480 -72.61 48.64 -20.70
CA CYS A 480 -72.50 48.60 -22.17
C CYS A 480 -73.86 48.30 -22.85
N GLU A 481 -74.15 49.03 -23.93
CA GLU A 481 -75.31 48.75 -24.79
C GLU A 481 -75.18 47.37 -25.48
N GLU A 482 -76.28 46.62 -25.54
CA GLU A 482 -76.34 45.29 -26.17
C GLU A 482 -75.96 45.36 -27.66
N GLY A 483 -75.00 44.52 -28.06
CA GLY A 483 -74.50 44.45 -29.44
C GLY A 483 -73.48 45.54 -29.82
N SER A 484 -73.00 46.32 -28.86
CA SER A 484 -71.92 47.30 -29.11
C SER A 484 -70.54 46.62 -29.17
N GLN A 485 -69.66 47.09 -30.06
CA GLN A 485 -68.28 46.62 -30.17
C GLN A 485 -67.51 46.74 -28.84
N ILE A 486 -67.85 47.74 -28.02
CA ILE A 486 -67.24 47.96 -26.70
C ILE A 486 -67.56 46.80 -25.75
N LYS A 487 -68.78 46.25 -25.82
CA LYS A 487 -69.16 45.08 -25.02
C LYS A 487 -68.30 43.87 -25.40
N ASP A 488 -68.18 43.57 -26.68
CA ASP A 488 -67.36 42.45 -27.18
C ASP A 488 -65.88 42.59 -26.79
N ASP A 489 -65.35 43.82 -26.83
CA ASP A 489 -63.97 44.12 -26.42
C ASP A 489 -63.78 43.91 -24.89
N VAL A 490 -64.76 44.28 -24.06
CA VAL A 490 -64.70 44.10 -22.60
C VAL A 490 -64.91 42.62 -22.22
N GLU A 491 -65.78 41.88 -22.90
CA GLU A 491 -65.94 40.43 -22.73
C GLU A 491 -64.61 39.71 -23.00
N THR A 492 -63.90 40.14 -24.05
CA THR A 492 -62.56 39.61 -24.36
C THR A 492 -61.55 39.88 -23.24
N ILE A 493 -61.60 41.06 -22.58
CA ILE A 493 -60.73 41.39 -21.44
C ILE A 493 -61.02 40.48 -20.25
N VAL A 494 -62.31 40.26 -19.92
CA VAL A 494 -62.73 39.35 -18.85
C VAL A 494 -62.23 37.94 -19.11
N ASP A 495 -62.36 37.46 -20.34
CA ASP A 495 -61.88 36.13 -20.74
C ASP A 495 -60.36 35.99 -20.60
N GLN A 496 -59.59 37.00 -21.02
CA GLN A 496 -58.13 36.97 -20.84
C GLN A 496 -57.72 37.06 -19.37
N ALA A 497 -58.39 37.87 -18.56
CA ALA A 497 -58.09 37.97 -17.13
C ALA A 497 -58.41 36.66 -16.39
N ASN A 498 -59.54 36.02 -16.71
CA ASN A 498 -59.89 34.69 -16.20
C ASN A 498 -58.91 33.61 -16.68
N ARG A 499 -58.41 33.73 -17.91
CA ARG A 499 -57.36 32.84 -18.42
C ARG A 499 -56.06 32.97 -17.64
N CYS A 500 -55.59 34.19 -17.36
CA CYS A 500 -54.41 34.41 -16.52
C CYS A 500 -54.60 33.81 -15.12
N LYS A 501 -55.77 34.02 -14.50
CA LYS A 501 -56.12 33.43 -13.20
C LYS A 501 -56.06 31.90 -13.21
N ARG A 502 -56.56 31.24 -14.27
CA ARG A 502 -56.46 29.78 -14.43
C ARG A 502 -55.02 29.29 -14.57
N ILE A 503 -54.17 29.99 -15.33
CA ILE A 503 -52.76 29.63 -15.50
C ILE A 503 -52.02 29.68 -14.16
N ILE A 504 -52.24 30.75 -13.40
CA ILE A 504 -51.61 30.97 -12.10
C ILE A 504 -52.07 29.91 -11.08
N SER A 505 -53.36 29.63 -11.02
CA SER A 505 -53.90 28.57 -10.18
C SER A 505 -53.36 27.19 -10.56
N GLY A 506 -53.18 26.93 -11.86
CA GLY A 506 -52.53 25.71 -12.36
C GLY A 506 -51.07 25.58 -11.90
N LEU A 507 -50.29 26.68 -11.97
CA LEU A 507 -48.91 26.72 -11.49
C LEU A 507 -48.84 26.51 -9.96
N LEU A 508 -49.76 27.12 -9.21
CA LEU A 508 -49.83 27.00 -7.75
C LEU A 508 -50.23 25.59 -7.31
N ASN A 509 -51.17 24.95 -8.01
CA ASN A 509 -51.58 23.56 -7.75
C ASN A 509 -50.48 22.56 -8.13
N PHE A 510 -49.66 22.87 -9.13
CA PHE A 510 -48.48 22.05 -9.45
C PHE A 510 -47.38 22.19 -8.38
N ALA A 511 -47.17 23.41 -7.89
CA ALA A 511 -46.23 23.72 -6.82
C ALA A 511 -46.65 23.19 -5.45
N ARG A 512 -47.95 23.24 -5.13
CA ARG A 512 -48.54 22.62 -3.95
C ARG A 512 -48.83 21.15 -4.27
N GLN A 513 -47.86 20.28 -4.00
CA GLN A 513 -48.18 18.89 -3.74
C GLN A 513 -49.01 18.82 -2.45
N SER A 514 -50.32 18.98 -2.56
CA SER A 514 -51.25 18.71 -1.46
C SER A 514 -51.14 17.23 -1.10
N ARG A 515 -51.04 16.92 0.20
CA ARG A 515 -51.09 15.55 0.69
C ARG A 515 -52.40 14.92 0.22
N VAL A 516 -52.33 13.81 -0.52
CA VAL A 516 -53.50 13.09 -1.03
C VAL A 516 -54.37 12.64 0.15
N LEU A 517 -55.64 13.03 0.15
CA LEU A 517 -56.62 12.60 1.15
C LEU A 517 -57.43 11.44 0.57
N HIS A 518 -56.92 10.22 0.74
CA HIS A 518 -57.61 9.01 0.31
C HIS A 518 -58.92 8.84 1.08
N GLN A 519 -60.02 8.74 0.35
CA GLN A 519 -61.33 8.39 0.91
C GLN A 519 -62.08 7.41 -0.01
N PRO A 520 -62.85 6.46 0.54
CA PRO A 520 -63.65 5.53 -0.25
C PRO A 520 -64.62 6.31 -1.15
N THR A 521 -64.41 6.22 -2.45
CA THR A 521 -65.16 6.97 -3.46
C THR A 521 -65.69 6.03 -4.53
N ASP A 522 -66.98 6.13 -4.84
CA ASP A 522 -67.57 5.46 -5.99
C ASP A 522 -67.10 6.16 -7.28
N MET A 523 -66.22 5.48 -8.02
CA MET A 523 -65.63 6.01 -9.26
C MET A 523 -66.64 6.13 -10.39
N ALA A 524 -67.67 5.27 -10.42
CA ALA A 524 -68.72 5.36 -11.42
C ALA A 524 -69.59 6.60 -11.19
N GLU A 525 -70.00 6.84 -9.94
CA GLU A 525 -70.76 8.04 -9.57
C GLU A 525 -69.94 9.31 -9.83
N LEU A 526 -68.64 9.29 -9.49
CA LEU A 526 -67.74 10.43 -9.69
C LEU A 526 -67.62 10.82 -11.16
N VAL A 527 -67.45 9.84 -12.05
CA VAL A 527 -67.34 10.04 -13.50
C VAL A 527 -68.66 10.57 -14.05
N GLU A 528 -69.78 9.97 -13.67
CA GLU A 528 -71.11 10.41 -14.13
C GLU A 528 -71.43 11.85 -13.67
N ARG A 529 -71.07 12.20 -12.42
CA ARG A 529 -71.24 13.55 -11.87
C ARG A 529 -70.34 14.58 -12.57
N THR A 530 -69.11 14.21 -12.88
CA THR A 530 -68.16 15.08 -13.60
C THR A 530 -68.66 15.36 -15.01
N ILE A 531 -69.11 14.35 -15.74
CA ILE A 531 -69.61 14.51 -17.12
C ILE A 531 -70.91 15.32 -17.15
N ARG A 532 -71.84 15.09 -16.21
CA ARG A 532 -73.12 15.84 -16.13
C ARG A 532 -72.93 17.34 -15.94
N THR A 533 -71.84 17.75 -15.30
CA THR A 533 -71.55 19.16 -14.99
C THR A 533 -70.65 19.83 -16.01
N ALA A 534 -70.04 19.05 -16.91
CA ALA A 534 -69.15 19.57 -17.94
C ALA A 534 -69.96 20.07 -19.17
N PRO A 535 -69.59 21.22 -19.76
CA PRO A 535 -70.24 21.72 -20.96
C PRO A 535 -69.96 20.80 -22.16
N ILE A 536 -71.01 20.39 -22.87
CA ILE A 536 -70.89 19.59 -24.11
C ILE A 536 -70.78 20.56 -25.30
N VAL A 537 -69.68 20.44 -26.06
CA VAL A 537 -69.51 21.18 -27.32
C VAL A 537 -70.43 20.59 -28.40
N ASN A 538 -71.11 21.45 -29.16
CA ASN A 538 -72.07 21.05 -30.20
C ASN A 538 -71.50 19.97 -31.14
N GLY A 539 -72.10 18.76 -31.12
CA GLY A 539 -71.76 17.66 -32.04
C GLY A 539 -70.97 16.49 -31.44
N VAL A 540 -70.53 16.57 -30.18
CA VAL A 540 -69.85 15.44 -29.49
C VAL A 540 -70.88 14.55 -28.78
N HIS A 541 -70.86 13.24 -29.07
CA HIS A 541 -71.62 12.24 -28.33
C HIS A 541 -70.73 11.58 -27.27
N VAL A 542 -71.20 11.54 -26.02
CA VAL A 542 -70.46 10.93 -24.91
C VAL A 542 -71.12 9.60 -24.56
N ASP A 543 -70.36 8.51 -24.69
CA ASP A 543 -70.78 7.17 -24.31
C ASP A 543 -69.99 6.72 -23.08
N VAL A 544 -70.69 6.25 -22.04
CA VAL A 544 -70.10 5.84 -20.78
C VAL A 544 -70.41 4.36 -20.57
N GLU A 545 -69.38 3.52 -20.69
CA GLU A 545 -69.48 2.08 -20.50
C GLU A 545 -68.89 1.74 -19.12
N ASN A 546 -69.76 1.41 -18.16
CA ASN A 546 -69.32 0.94 -16.85
C ASN A 546 -69.34 -0.60 -16.81
N ILE A 547 -68.14 -1.19 -16.79
CA ILE A 547 -67.93 -2.65 -16.72
C ILE A 547 -67.34 -3.04 -15.36
N MET A 548 -67.46 -2.17 -14.34
CA MET A 548 -66.91 -2.45 -13.02
C MET A 548 -67.79 -3.41 -12.21
N GLU A 549 -67.18 -4.37 -11.51
CA GLU A 549 -67.86 -5.21 -10.53
C GLU A 549 -67.96 -4.53 -9.15
N ASP A 550 -66.90 -3.83 -8.73
CA ASP A 550 -66.86 -3.00 -7.52
C ASP A 550 -66.38 -1.57 -7.88
N PRO A 551 -67.24 -0.54 -7.79
CA PRO A 551 -66.89 0.81 -8.21
C PRO A 551 -66.09 1.61 -7.17
N VAL A 552 -65.87 1.09 -5.95
CA VAL A 552 -65.28 1.86 -4.85
C VAL A 552 -63.75 1.78 -4.83
N ALA A 553 -63.07 2.93 -4.80
CA ALA A 553 -61.62 3.03 -4.61
C ALA A 553 -61.22 4.11 -3.59
N ASP A 554 -60.11 3.91 -2.90
CA ASP A 554 -59.53 4.88 -1.96
C ASP A 554 -58.76 5.97 -2.73
N VAL A 555 -59.43 7.07 -3.06
CA VAL A 555 -58.87 8.17 -3.86
C VAL A 555 -59.21 9.54 -3.27
N ASP A 556 -58.52 10.59 -3.71
CA ASP A 556 -58.93 11.98 -3.46
C ASP A 556 -59.90 12.44 -4.57
N PRO A 557 -61.20 12.58 -4.30
CA PRO A 557 -62.21 12.86 -5.31
C PRO A 557 -62.02 14.23 -5.96
N ASP A 558 -61.50 15.24 -5.26
CA ASP A 558 -61.30 16.57 -5.83
C ASP A 558 -60.17 16.54 -6.87
N GLN A 559 -59.08 15.83 -6.56
CA GLN A 559 -57.98 15.60 -7.51
C GLN A 559 -58.43 14.72 -8.69
N MET A 560 -59.32 13.75 -8.46
CA MET A 560 -59.86 12.90 -9.50
C MET A 560 -60.83 13.62 -10.43
N VAL A 561 -61.69 14.51 -9.91
CA VAL A 561 -62.48 15.44 -10.74
C VAL A 561 -61.56 16.25 -11.64
N GLN A 562 -60.40 16.71 -11.14
CA GLN A 562 -59.45 17.47 -11.94
C GLN A 562 -58.83 16.63 -13.07
N VAL A 563 -58.42 15.38 -12.79
CA VAL A 563 -57.91 14.45 -13.82
C VAL A 563 -58.96 14.20 -14.90
N LEU A 564 -60.17 13.84 -14.48
CA LEU A 564 -61.28 13.55 -15.40
C LEU A 564 -61.63 14.78 -16.24
N THR A 565 -61.74 15.95 -15.63
CA THR A 565 -62.02 17.21 -16.33
C THR A 565 -60.94 17.53 -17.38
N ASN A 566 -59.66 17.32 -17.05
CA ASN A 566 -58.56 17.57 -17.97
C ASN A 566 -58.59 16.62 -19.17
N LEU A 567 -58.82 15.32 -18.93
CA LEU A 567 -58.90 14.32 -20.00
C LEU A 567 -60.14 14.55 -20.89
N TYR A 568 -61.29 14.79 -20.27
CA TYR A 568 -62.56 15.10 -20.95
C TYR A 568 -62.45 16.35 -21.83
N THR A 569 -61.93 17.45 -21.29
CA THR A 569 -61.77 18.70 -22.05
C THR A 569 -60.77 18.55 -23.19
N ASN A 570 -59.69 17.79 -22.98
CA ASN A 570 -58.72 17.51 -24.05
C ASN A 570 -59.33 16.68 -25.17
N ALA A 571 -60.14 15.67 -24.85
CA ALA A 571 -60.83 14.84 -25.81
C ALA A 571 -61.83 15.67 -26.66
N GLN A 572 -62.66 16.50 -26.02
CA GLN A 572 -63.58 17.39 -26.73
C GLN A 572 -62.86 18.35 -27.68
N GLN A 573 -61.74 18.93 -27.24
CA GLN A 573 -60.96 19.85 -28.06
C GLN A 573 -60.25 19.17 -29.24
N ALA A 574 -60.04 17.85 -29.18
CA ALA A 574 -59.51 17.07 -30.29
C ALA A 574 -60.56 16.77 -31.39
N MET A 575 -61.84 17.04 -31.12
CA MET A 575 -63.00 16.76 -32.00
C MET A 575 -63.82 18.03 -32.32
N PRO A 576 -63.24 19.05 -32.99
CA PRO A 576 -63.92 20.32 -33.25
C PRO A 576 -65.14 20.23 -34.19
N GLU A 577 -65.23 19.18 -35.02
CA GLU A 577 -66.36 18.94 -35.95
C GLU A 577 -67.44 18.00 -35.36
N GLY A 578 -67.32 17.64 -34.08
CA GLY A 578 -68.08 16.57 -33.45
C GLY A 578 -67.40 15.20 -33.58
N GLY A 579 -67.89 14.21 -32.84
CA GLY A 579 -67.24 12.90 -32.70
C GLY A 579 -67.82 12.07 -31.55
N LEU A 580 -67.26 10.89 -31.33
CA LEU A 580 -67.61 9.97 -30.24
C LEU A 580 -66.51 9.98 -29.16
N LEU A 581 -66.88 10.40 -27.94
CA LEU A 581 -66.07 10.26 -26.75
C LEU A 581 -66.55 9.04 -25.95
N THR A 582 -65.74 8.00 -25.87
CA THR A 582 -66.03 6.79 -25.08
C THR A 582 -65.24 6.80 -23.79
N ILE A 583 -65.94 6.68 -22.66
CA ILE A 583 -65.34 6.53 -21.33
C ILE A 583 -65.65 5.14 -20.81
N VAL A 584 -64.63 4.29 -20.67
CA VAL A 584 -64.78 2.92 -20.18
C VAL A 584 -64.22 2.83 -18.77
N LEU A 585 -65.04 2.32 -17.86
CA LEU A 585 -64.66 2.02 -16.48
C LEU A 585 -64.49 0.51 -16.34
N ARG A 586 -63.30 0.09 -15.93
CA ARG A 586 -62.95 -1.31 -15.70
C ARG A 586 -62.31 -1.45 -14.33
N ASP A 587 -62.46 -2.60 -13.72
CA ASP A 587 -61.78 -2.91 -12.49
C ASP A 587 -61.19 -4.32 -12.48
N ASP A 588 -60.21 -4.49 -11.60
CA ASP A 588 -59.70 -5.77 -11.17
C ASP A 588 -59.57 -5.76 -9.63
N PRO A 589 -59.25 -6.89 -8.97
CA PRO A 589 -59.14 -6.96 -7.51
C PRO A 589 -58.13 -5.99 -6.88
N GLN A 590 -57.18 -5.47 -7.66
CA GLN A 590 -56.10 -4.58 -7.19
C GLN A 590 -56.22 -3.16 -7.71
N TYR A 591 -56.83 -2.94 -8.87
CA TYR A 591 -56.84 -1.64 -9.55
C TYR A 591 -58.21 -1.25 -10.11
N VAL A 592 -58.47 0.06 -10.14
CA VAL A 592 -59.54 0.67 -10.93
C VAL A 592 -58.92 1.40 -12.12
N THR A 593 -59.49 1.17 -13.31
CA THR A 593 -59.01 1.74 -14.56
C THR A 593 -60.08 2.58 -15.24
N VAL A 594 -59.72 3.80 -15.62
CA VAL A 594 -60.54 4.73 -16.40
C VAL A 594 -59.88 4.94 -17.76
N GLU A 595 -60.56 4.55 -18.83
CA GLU A 595 -60.13 4.77 -20.21
C GLU A 595 -60.97 5.88 -20.84
N VAL A 596 -60.32 6.93 -21.35
CA VAL A 596 -60.97 8.03 -22.06
C VAL A 596 -60.49 8.02 -23.50
N THR A 597 -61.39 7.69 -24.43
CA THR A 597 -61.09 7.54 -25.87
C THR A 597 -61.84 8.56 -26.71
N ASP A 598 -61.12 9.35 -27.49
CA ASP A 598 -61.67 10.22 -28.55
C ASP A 598 -61.38 9.65 -29.94
N ASP A 599 -62.26 9.94 -30.90
CA ASP A 599 -62.09 9.66 -32.34
C ASP A 599 -61.60 10.90 -33.11
N GLY A 600 -60.92 11.81 -32.42
CA GLY A 600 -60.45 13.08 -32.95
C GLY A 600 -59.21 12.98 -33.84
N ALA A 601 -58.48 14.09 -33.94
CA ALA A 601 -57.31 14.20 -34.82
C ALA A 601 -56.11 13.30 -34.45
N GLY A 602 -56.07 12.77 -33.21
CA GLY A 602 -54.93 12.02 -32.69
C GLY A 602 -53.70 12.89 -32.38
N ILE A 603 -52.67 12.25 -31.82
CA ILE A 603 -51.39 12.84 -31.42
C ILE A 603 -50.28 12.18 -32.27
N PRO A 604 -49.43 12.97 -32.96
CA PRO A 604 -48.28 12.44 -33.70
C PRO A 604 -47.30 11.67 -32.80
N GLU A 605 -46.69 10.61 -33.33
CA GLU A 605 -45.78 9.72 -32.56
C GLU A 605 -44.59 10.46 -31.94
N GLU A 606 -44.08 11.48 -32.64
CA GLU A 606 -42.99 12.36 -32.18
C GLU A 606 -43.33 13.19 -30.92
N ASP A 607 -44.62 13.48 -30.71
CA ASP A 607 -45.10 14.30 -29.59
C ASP A 607 -45.54 13.47 -28.38
N ILE A 608 -45.77 12.15 -28.54
CA ILE A 608 -46.23 11.26 -27.46
C ILE A 608 -45.31 11.30 -26.24
N GLY A 609 -43.98 11.35 -26.45
CA GLY A 609 -43.01 11.41 -25.37
C GLY A 609 -43.04 12.71 -24.54
N ARG A 610 -43.68 13.76 -25.07
CA ARG A 610 -43.67 15.13 -24.51
C ARG A 610 -45.03 15.59 -24.01
N VAL A 611 -46.10 14.80 -24.20
CA VAL A 611 -47.48 15.20 -23.81
C VAL A 611 -47.65 15.47 -22.31
N PHE A 612 -46.76 14.93 -21.47
CA PHE A 612 -46.75 15.15 -20.03
C PHE A 612 -45.73 16.22 -19.58
N ASP A 613 -44.95 16.79 -20.50
CA ASP A 613 -44.04 17.88 -20.18
C ASP A 613 -44.83 19.16 -19.85
N PRO A 614 -44.49 19.88 -18.77
CA PRO A 614 -45.15 21.14 -18.44
C PRO A 614 -45.04 22.15 -19.59
N PHE A 615 -46.15 22.85 -19.88
CA PHE A 615 -46.28 23.88 -20.93
C PHE A 615 -46.21 23.36 -22.38
N PHE A 616 -46.07 22.06 -22.59
CA PHE A 616 -46.16 21.49 -23.92
C PHE A 616 -47.62 21.50 -24.41
N SER A 617 -47.87 22.08 -25.59
CA SER A 617 -49.18 22.08 -26.23
C SER A 617 -49.06 22.17 -27.74
N THR A 618 -49.84 21.36 -28.44
CA THR A 618 -49.98 21.35 -29.91
C THR A 618 -51.10 22.29 -30.41
N LYS A 619 -51.73 23.05 -29.50
CA LYS A 619 -52.90 23.92 -29.77
C LYS A 619 -52.47 25.33 -30.18
N GLN A 620 -53.33 26.06 -30.91
CA GLN A 620 -53.11 27.49 -31.22
C GLN A 620 -52.88 28.33 -29.96
N VAL A 621 -52.01 29.33 -30.06
CA VAL A 621 -51.66 30.26 -28.97
C VAL A 621 -52.94 30.91 -28.43
N GLY A 622 -53.42 30.48 -27.27
CA GLY A 622 -54.74 30.89 -26.76
C GLY A 622 -55.55 29.77 -26.14
N MET A 623 -55.55 28.59 -26.77
CA MET A 623 -56.54 27.53 -26.51
C MET A 623 -56.11 26.47 -25.48
N GLY A 624 -54.87 26.51 -24.99
CA GLY A 624 -54.37 25.58 -23.98
C GLY A 624 -53.25 26.15 -23.13
N THR A 625 -53.14 25.72 -21.87
CA THR A 625 -52.06 26.12 -20.93
C THR A 625 -50.86 25.18 -20.96
N GLY A 626 -50.99 24.00 -21.60
CA GLY A 626 -49.97 22.94 -21.60
C GLY A 626 -49.70 22.33 -20.22
N LEU A 627 -50.51 22.65 -19.20
CA LEU A 627 -50.32 22.16 -17.83
C LEU A 627 -51.26 20.99 -17.46
N GLY A 628 -52.38 20.83 -18.17
CA GLY A 628 -53.41 19.86 -17.79
C GLY A 628 -52.92 18.41 -17.71
N LEU A 629 -52.24 17.92 -18.75
CA LEU A 629 -51.72 16.54 -18.78
C LEU A 629 -50.54 16.34 -17.81
N ALA A 630 -49.69 17.34 -17.62
CA ALA A 630 -48.61 17.31 -16.63
C ALA A 630 -49.16 17.21 -15.19
N VAL A 631 -50.22 17.97 -14.89
CA VAL A 631 -50.94 17.90 -13.61
C VAL A 631 -51.64 16.55 -13.44
N THR A 632 -52.29 16.05 -14.49
CA THR A 632 -52.91 14.73 -14.48
C THR A 632 -51.89 13.62 -14.19
N HIS A 633 -50.72 13.65 -14.84
CA HIS A 633 -49.64 12.71 -14.57
C HIS A 633 -49.14 12.81 -13.11
N GLY A 634 -48.99 14.03 -12.58
CA GLY A 634 -48.61 14.27 -11.19
C GLY A 634 -49.62 13.68 -10.19
N ILE A 635 -50.92 13.97 -10.37
CA ILE A 635 -52.00 13.46 -9.52
C ILE A 635 -52.03 11.93 -9.52
N VAL A 636 -52.00 11.30 -10.69
CA VAL A 636 -52.03 9.83 -10.81
C VAL A 636 -50.82 9.20 -10.12
N LYS A 637 -49.61 9.80 -10.26
CA LYS A 637 -48.41 9.33 -9.55
C LYS A 637 -48.51 9.48 -8.02
N MET A 638 -49.10 10.56 -7.52
CA MET A 638 -49.31 10.75 -6.08
C MET A 638 -50.27 9.70 -5.50
N HIS A 639 -51.23 9.21 -6.30
CA HIS A 639 -52.11 8.09 -5.95
C HIS A 639 -51.47 6.70 -6.17
N LYS A 640 -50.14 6.63 -6.38
CA LYS A 640 -49.40 5.40 -6.73
C LYS A 640 -49.95 4.69 -7.99
N GLY A 641 -50.64 5.42 -8.85
CA GLY A 641 -51.21 4.93 -10.10
C GLY A 641 -50.27 5.09 -11.31
N ARG A 642 -50.78 4.69 -12.47
CA ARG A 642 -50.12 4.80 -13.77
C ARG A 642 -51.08 5.43 -14.79
N ILE A 643 -50.57 6.34 -15.61
CA ILE A 643 -51.26 6.84 -16.80
C ILE A 643 -50.50 6.37 -18.06
N ALA A 644 -51.23 5.94 -19.08
CA ALA A 644 -50.70 5.58 -20.39
C ALA A 644 -51.50 6.29 -21.49
N VAL A 645 -50.87 6.52 -22.64
CA VAL A 645 -51.51 7.10 -23.82
C VAL A 645 -51.25 6.21 -25.03
N LYS A 646 -52.28 5.98 -25.83
CA LYS A 646 -52.20 5.38 -27.16
C LYS A 646 -52.91 6.32 -28.12
N SER A 647 -52.27 6.69 -29.22
CA SER A 647 -52.85 7.63 -30.17
C SER A 647 -52.45 7.30 -31.59
N ASN A 648 -53.31 7.62 -32.55
CA ASN A 648 -53.01 7.57 -33.97
C ASN A 648 -53.46 8.87 -34.64
N ALA A 649 -52.50 9.61 -35.20
CA ALA A 649 -52.76 10.80 -36.00
C ALA A 649 -52.69 10.56 -37.53
N ASP A 650 -52.26 9.37 -37.97
CA ASP A 650 -52.17 9.04 -39.39
C ASP A 650 -53.46 8.37 -39.90
N ARG A 651 -54.24 9.12 -40.67
CA ARG A 651 -55.45 8.62 -41.36
C ARG A 651 -55.18 7.47 -42.32
N LYS A 652 -53.93 7.26 -42.77
CA LYS A 652 -53.55 6.13 -43.64
C LYS A 652 -53.23 4.86 -42.85
N ALA A 653 -52.86 4.99 -41.57
CA ALA A 653 -52.51 3.86 -40.71
C ALA A 653 -53.72 3.24 -39.97
N GLY A 654 -54.87 3.93 -39.95
CA GLY A 654 -56.10 3.46 -39.30
C GLY A 654 -57.03 4.61 -38.90
N PRO A 655 -58.09 4.34 -38.12
CA PRO A 655 -58.91 5.39 -37.52
C PRO A 655 -58.04 6.29 -36.63
N THR A 656 -58.26 7.61 -36.70
CA THR A 656 -57.57 8.58 -35.86
C THR A 656 -58.27 8.72 -34.52
N GLY A 657 -57.51 9.02 -33.47
CA GLY A 657 -58.04 9.15 -32.12
C GLY A 657 -56.98 8.95 -31.04
N THR A 658 -57.35 9.23 -29.79
CA THR A 658 -56.47 9.06 -28.62
C THR A 658 -57.20 8.37 -27.49
N THR A 659 -56.53 7.39 -26.87
CA THR A 659 -56.96 6.74 -25.64
C THR A 659 -55.97 7.06 -24.52
N PHE A 660 -56.46 7.70 -23.45
CA PHE A 660 -55.75 7.81 -22.19
C PHE A 660 -56.28 6.76 -21.21
N THR A 661 -55.38 5.95 -20.64
CA THR A 661 -55.69 4.92 -19.66
C THR A 661 -55.11 5.31 -18.31
N VAL A 662 -55.95 5.55 -17.31
CA VAL A 662 -55.56 5.86 -15.93
C VAL A 662 -55.85 4.65 -15.05
N THR A 663 -54.83 4.07 -14.42
CA THR A 663 -54.92 2.91 -13.53
C THR A 663 -54.52 3.31 -12.12
N LEU A 664 -55.40 3.08 -11.15
CA LEU A 664 -55.24 3.48 -9.73
C LEU A 664 -55.38 2.26 -8.82
N PRO A 665 -54.56 2.11 -7.77
CA PRO A 665 -54.74 1.04 -6.79
C PRO A 665 -56.05 1.22 -6.01
N ARG A 666 -56.77 0.14 -5.77
CA ARG A 666 -58.09 0.15 -5.11
C ARG A 666 -58.02 0.52 -3.63
N HIS A 667 -57.01 0.00 -2.93
CA HIS A 667 -56.79 0.24 -1.51
C HIS A 667 -55.41 0.84 -1.28
N GLU A 668 -55.31 1.70 -0.26
CA GLU A 668 -54.00 2.11 0.24
C GLU A 668 -53.27 0.86 0.72
N GLN A 669 -52.19 0.46 0.01
CA GLN A 669 -51.31 -0.58 0.50
C GLN A 669 -50.70 -0.08 1.81
N GLY A 670 -51.30 -0.49 2.92
CA GLY A 670 -50.78 -0.26 4.26
C GLY A 670 -49.35 -0.79 4.29
N VAL A 671 -48.42 0.11 4.56
CA VAL A 671 -47.10 -0.27 5.01
C VAL A 671 -47.32 -1.06 6.29
N VAL A 672 -47.11 -2.37 6.23
CA VAL A 672 -46.86 -3.17 7.43
C VAL A 672 -45.60 -2.58 8.04
N GLY A 673 -45.79 -1.72 9.05
CA GLY A 673 -44.73 -1.10 9.83
C GLY A 673 -44.00 -2.09 10.72
#